data_AF-A0A970UL86-F1
#
_entry.id   AF-A0A970UL86-F1
#
_cell.length_a   1.000
_cell.length_b   1.000
_cell.length_c   1.000
_cell.angle_alpha   90.00
_cell.angle_beta   90.00
_cell.angle_gamma   90.00
#
_symmetry.space_group_name_H-M   'P 1'
#
loop_
_entity.id
_entity.type
_entity.pdbx_description
1 polymer ?
#
loop_
_entity_poly.entity_id
_entity_poly.type
_entity_poly.pdbx_seq_one_letter_code
_entity_poly.pdbx_strand_id
1 'polypeptide(L)'
;MRIEIPEIAVVALIGITGSGKSTFAKTHFRPTEVLSSDYFRALISDDENNQEVTSQAFDALYYLAGKRLELGKLTVIDATNVQKEARASVLRLAKEQDSHAVAIVLDLPEKVCRERNEKRSDRSFGGHVITRQAEQLRRSIKFLQKEGFRYVYVLKSEEEALNAEIIRTPLWNNKKTESGPFDIIGDIHGCYDELSELLIKLGYAVDTEQCTATPPDGRKAVFLGDLCDRGPKNIEVLKLVMGMVQAGDAWCVAGNHDVKLLKKLKGANVQMTHGLDVTIEQLQGQSDEFITDVKNFIDSRISHYVFDEGKLVAAHAGLKEKYQGRGSGRVRDFCLYGETTGETDEYGLPIRLSWADNYRGRALVVYGHTPVPEVQYLNNTVCIDTGCVFGGKLSGYRYPEKEIIQVEAKREYYAPVKPFLDKPAEQDDLLRIDDVMGQKYLNTRLRRSIKINEENGAAALEVMSRFAADPHWLIYLPPTMSPCETSKLPDYLEYPTEAFDYYKTHGVGRVVCEQKHMGSRAVIVLCKNADIAAKRFDVNDGSFGIIYTRTGRHFFDDADAETAILERLQKVLEQSGFWEDFNTDWVCLDTELMPWSAKAQKLLEEQYAPVGRAGRTGLALSTNAIEKAIHILGDQAVEVKAQSSQKADLTELLVQYKKREEVLALYTDAYRRYCWDVTDLDDYRIAPFHILATEGKTWCEENHIWHMETIAKYM
;
A
#
# COMPACT_ATOMS: atom_id res chain seq x y z
N MET A 1 34.03 -26.36 -21.00
CA MET A 1 33.99 -26.22 -19.53
C MET A 1 32.64 -25.65 -19.12
N ARG A 2 31.94 -26.23 -18.14
CA ARG A 2 30.65 -25.72 -17.66
C ARG A 2 30.88 -24.63 -16.61
N ILE A 3 30.30 -23.44 -16.82
CA ILE A 3 30.40 -22.27 -15.93
C ILE A 3 29.00 -21.92 -15.43
N GLU A 4 28.72 -22.20 -14.15
CA GLU A 4 27.42 -21.93 -13.55
C GLU A 4 27.43 -20.57 -12.84
N ILE A 5 26.53 -19.68 -13.25
CA ILE A 5 26.42 -18.34 -12.66
C ILE A 5 24.99 -18.09 -12.20
N PRO A 6 24.78 -17.36 -11.09
CA PRO A 6 23.45 -16.93 -10.71
C PRO A 6 22.81 -16.08 -11.80
N GLU A 7 21.50 -16.24 -12.01
CA GLU A 7 20.75 -15.46 -13.01
C GLU A 7 20.76 -13.94 -12.72
N ILE A 8 20.90 -13.56 -11.44
CA ILE A 8 21.14 -12.18 -10.98
C ILE A 8 22.53 -12.12 -10.37
N ALA A 9 23.49 -11.63 -11.15
CA ALA A 9 24.87 -11.45 -10.72
C ALA A 9 25.55 -10.31 -11.49
N VAL A 10 26.64 -9.82 -10.91
CA VAL A 10 27.64 -9.04 -11.64
C VAL A 10 28.85 -9.92 -11.93
N VAL A 11 29.21 -10.01 -13.21
CA VAL A 11 30.33 -10.82 -13.68
C VAL A 11 31.48 -9.90 -14.03
N ALA A 12 32.63 -10.07 -13.37
CA ALA A 12 33.89 -9.45 -13.77
C ALA A 12 34.62 -10.39 -14.73
N LEU A 13 34.83 -9.95 -15.98
CA LEU A 13 35.85 -10.58 -16.83
C LEU A 13 37.22 -10.08 -16.36
N ILE A 14 38.13 -11.01 -16.09
CA ILE A 14 39.47 -10.69 -15.57
C ILE A 14 40.49 -11.29 -16.53
N GLY A 15 41.43 -10.48 -16.99
CA GLY A 15 42.44 -10.96 -17.92
C GLY A 15 43.27 -9.84 -18.50
N ILE A 16 44.51 -10.16 -18.88
CA ILE A 16 45.43 -9.21 -19.50
C ILE A 16 44.94 -8.75 -20.87
N THR A 17 45.46 -7.64 -21.39
CA THR A 17 45.22 -7.24 -22.78
C THR A 17 45.66 -8.36 -23.71
N GLY A 18 44.85 -8.68 -24.74
CA GLY A 18 45.11 -9.78 -25.66
C GLY A 18 44.61 -11.16 -25.19
N SER A 19 44.13 -11.30 -23.95
CA SER A 19 43.61 -12.58 -23.43
C SER A 19 42.29 -13.04 -24.04
N GLY A 20 41.64 -12.23 -24.87
CA GLY A 20 40.40 -12.59 -25.56
C GLY A 20 39.11 -12.32 -24.77
N LYS A 21 39.13 -11.51 -23.70
CA LYS A 21 37.94 -11.18 -22.89
C LYS A 21 36.74 -10.72 -23.72
N SER A 22 36.92 -9.71 -24.58
CA SER A 22 35.83 -9.18 -25.39
C SER A 22 35.31 -10.20 -26.41
N THR A 23 36.18 -11.07 -26.93
CA THR A 23 35.77 -12.20 -27.77
C THR A 23 34.93 -13.19 -26.96
N PHE A 24 35.41 -13.60 -25.78
CA PHE A 24 34.68 -14.48 -24.87
C PHE A 24 33.31 -13.89 -24.48
N ALA A 25 33.26 -12.60 -24.17
CA ALA A 25 32.03 -11.89 -23.84
C ALA A 25 31.02 -11.94 -24.99
N LYS A 26 31.47 -11.65 -26.22
CA LYS A 26 30.64 -11.68 -27.44
C LYS A 26 30.16 -13.09 -27.80
N THR A 27 30.96 -14.11 -27.53
CA THR A 27 30.59 -15.51 -27.82
C THR A 27 29.56 -16.04 -26.84
N HIS A 28 29.69 -15.71 -25.56
CA HIS A 28 28.98 -16.43 -24.49
C HIS A 28 27.86 -15.64 -23.78
N PHE A 29 27.80 -14.32 -23.98
CA PHE A 29 26.79 -13.46 -23.37
C PHE A 29 26.03 -12.68 -24.44
N ARG A 30 24.82 -12.22 -24.09
CA ARG A 30 24.05 -11.36 -24.98
C ARG A 30 24.76 -10.01 -25.10
N PRO A 31 24.72 -9.35 -26.27
CA PRO A 31 25.33 -8.03 -26.42
C PRO A 31 24.85 -7.02 -25.38
N THR A 32 23.58 -7.10 -24.98
CA THR A 32 22.98 -6.22 -23.96
C THR A 32 23.42 -6.52 -22.53
N GLU A 33 24.07 -7.66 -22.28
CA GLU A 33 24.58 -8.04 -20.94
C GLU A 33 26.00 -7.53 -20.70
N VAL A 34 26.74 -7.24 -21.77
CA VAL A 34 28.16 -6.88 -21.70
C VAL A 34 28.31 -5.36 -21.71
N LEU A 35 28.86 -4.83 -20.62
CA LEU A 35 29.25 -3.44 -20.50
C LEU A 35 30.78 -3.35 -20.62
N SER A 36 31.25 -2.95 -21.80
CA SER A 36 32.69 -2.82 -22.08
C SER A 36 33.19 -1.42 -21.76
N SER A 37 34.29 -1.34 -21.00
CA SER A 37 34.93 -0.05 -20.72
C SER A 37 35.46 0.65 -21.98
N ASP A 38 35.81 -0.10 -23.03
CA ASP A 38 36.24 0.46 -24.31
C ASP A 38 35.05 1.09 -25.05
N TYR A 39 33.89 0.41 -25.06
CA TYR A 39 32.64 0.94 -25.65
C TYR A 39 32.16 2.22 -24.95
N PHE A 40 32.23 2.27 -23.62
CA PHE A 40 31.85 3.47 -22.87
C PHE A 40 32.81 4.65 -23.11
N ARG A 41 34.11 4.41 -23.36
CA ARG A 41 35.03 5.47 -23.79
C ARG A 41 34.64 6.02 -25.16
N ALA A 42 34.33 5.14 -26.11
CA ALA A 42 33.83 5.56 -27.41
C ALA A 42 32.56 6.41 -27.31
N LEU A 43 31.61 6.05 -26.44
CA LEU A 43 30.39 6.85 -26.22
C LEU A 43 30.65 8.25 -25.65
N ILE A 44 31.76 8.47 -24.95
CA ILE A 44 32.07 9.75 -24.30
C ILE A 44 32.99 10.63 -25.15
N SER A 45 33.94 10.04 -25.88
CA SER A 45 34.97 10.79 -26.61
C SER A 45 35.10 10.44 -28.09
N ASP A 46 34.14 9.70 -28.65
CA ASP A 46 34.16 9.19 -30.03
C ASP A 46 35.38 8.31 -30.38
N ASP A 47 36.13 7.87 -29.38
CA ASP A 47 37.34 7.05 -29.49
C ASP A 47 37.45 6.07 -28.31
N GLU A 48 37.45 4.77 -28.60
CA GLU A 48 37.60 3.71 -27.60
C GLU A 48 38.99 3.72 -26.92
N ASN A 49 39.99 4.31 -27.55
CA ASN A 49 41.37 4.32 -27.09
C ASN A 49 41.71 5.52 -26.20
N ASN A 50 40.86 6.56 -26.16
CA ASN A 50 41.09 7.75 -25.36
C ASN A 50 41.14 7.42 -23.85
N GLN A 51 42.35 7.44 -23.27
CA GLN A 51 42.55 7.12 -21.86
C GLN A 51 42.21 8.28 -20.91
N GLU A 52 42.08 9.52 -21.42
CA GLU A 52 41.81 10.71 -20.59
C GLU A 52 40.39 10.69 -20.00
N VAL A 53 39.44 10.05 -20.68
CA VAL A 53 38.03 9.93 -20.26
C VAL A 53 37.72 8.64 -19.48
N THR A 54 38.75 7.93 -19.01
CA THR A 54 38.58 6.63 -18.34
C THR A 54 37.68 6.74 -17.10
N SER A 55 37.81 7.80 -16.30
CA SER A 55 36.98 7.98 -15.10
C SER A 55 35.50 8.12 -15.46
N GLN A 56 35.19 9.03 -16.39
CA GLN A 56 33.84 9.29 -16.88
C GLN A 56 33.22 8.04 -17.50
N ALA A 57 34.01 7.25 -18.23
CA ALA A 57 33.55 5.99 -18.81
C ALA A 57 33.19 4.94 -17.76
N PHE A 58 33.98 4.80 -16.69
CA PHE A 58 33.65 3.89 -15.61
C PHE A 58 32.45 4.38 -14.78
N ASP A 59 32.30 5.69 -14.56
CA ASP A 59 31.14 6.25 -13.86
C ASP A 59 29.83 5.93 -14.60
N ALA A 60 29.79 6.17 -15.91
CA ALA A 60 28.64 5.83 -16.75
C ALA A 60 28.38 4.32 -16.81
N LEU A 61 29.44 3.52 -16.92
CA LEU A 61 29.35 2.05 -16.95
C LEU A 61 28.75 1.50 -15.66
N TYR A 62 29.23 1.93 -14.49
CA TYR A 62 28.72 1.46 -13.20
C TYR A 62 27.31 1.98 -12.91
N TYR A 63 26.97 3.19 -13.36
CA TYR A 63 25.59 3.69 -13.29
C TYR A 63 24.62 2.78 -14.07
N LEU A 64 24.93 2.46 -15.33
CA LEU A 64 24.10 1.57 -16.13
C LEU A 64 24.06 0.15 -15.54
N ALA A 65 25.20 -0.35 -15.05
CA ALA A 65 25.28 -1.64 -14.39
C ALA A 65 24.35 -1.72 -13.17
N GLY A 66 24.31 -0.66 -12.36
CA GLY A 66 23.36 -0.51 -11.25
C GLY A 66 21.90 -0.62 -11.72
N LYS A 67 21.51 0.15 -12.75
CA LYS A 67 20.14 0.12 -13.30
C LYS A 67 19.73 -1.24 -13.85
N ARG A 68 20.66 -1.95 -14.48
CA ARG A 68 20.41 -3.32 -14.95
C ARG A 68 20.19 -4.30 -13.78
N LEU A 69 21.02 -4.20 -12.75
CA LEU A 69 20.90 -5.04 -11.56
C LEU A 69 19.65 -4.71 -10.74
N GLU A 70 19.19 -3.46 -10.68
CA GLU A 70 17.90 -3.06 -10.09
C GLU A 70 16.75 -3.85 -10.74
N LEU A 71 16.79 -4.03 -12.06
CA LEU A 71 15.82 -4.83 -12.84
C LEU A 71 16.07 -6.35 -12.81
N GLY A 72 16.98 -6.83 -11.95
CA GLY A 72 17.33 -8.25 -11.84
C GLY A 72 17.97 -8.82 -13.11
N LYS A 73 18.72 -8.01 -13.88
CA LYS A 73 19.42 -8.45 -15.09
C LYS A 73 20.87 -8.77 -14.80
N LEU A 74 21.33 -9.94 -15.26
CA LEU A 74 22.75 -10.29 -15.33
C LEU A 74 23.53 -9.17 -16.05
N THR A 75 24.67 -8.79 -15.48
CA THR A 75 25.53 -7.73 -16.01
C THR A 75 26.98 -8.16 -15.99
N VAL A 76 27.64 -8.10 -17.15
CA VAL A 76 29.02 -8.51 -17.37
C VAL A 76 29.86 -7.27 -17.60
N ILE A 77 30.90 -7.08 -16.81
CA ILE A 77 31.85 -5.97 -16.93
C ILE A 77 33.07 -6.46 -17.73
N ASP A 78 33.18 -6.01 -18.98
CA ASP A 78 34.34 -6.26 -19.84
C ASP A 78 35.39 -5.16 -19.66
N ALA A 79 36.36 -5.44 -18.80
CA ALA A 79 37.54 -4.64 -18.53
C ALA A 79 38.72 -5.58 -18.17
N THR A 80 39.92 -5.06 -18.02
CA THR A 80 41.09 -5.90 -17.65
C THR A 80 40.95 -6.48 -16.24
N ASN A 81 40.47 -5.69 -15.28
CA ASN A 81 40.18 -6.09 -13.89
C ASN A 81 41.33 -6.82 -13.16
N VAL A 82 42.58 -6.63 -13.60
CA VAL A 82 43.77 -7.28 -13.00
C VAL A 82 44.21 -6.60 -11.70
N GLN A 83 43.84 -5.34 -11.48
CA GLN A 83 44.11 -4.57 -10.26
C GLN A 83 43.00 -4.74 -9.22
N LYS A 84 43.38 -4.74 -7.94
CA LYS A 84 42.45 -4.95 -6.83
C LYS A 84 41.43 -3.81 -6.72
N GLU A 85 41.87 -2.58 -6.97
CA GLU A 85 41.06 -1.36 -6.91
C GLU A 85 39.95 -1.39 -7.96
N ALA A 86 40.25 -1.86 -9.18
CA ALA A 86 39.27 -2.03 -10.24
C ALA A 86 38.20 -3.07 -9.86
N ARG A 87 38.61 -4.20 -9.25
CA ARG A 87 37.67 -5.24 -8.78
C ARG A 87 36.86 -4.80 -7.57
N ALA A 88 37.40 -3.94 -6.72
CA ALA A 88 36.67 -3.40 -5.56
C ALA A 88 35.40 -2.66 -5.98
N SER A 89 35.40 -1.96 -7.12
CA SER A 89 34.21 -1.33 -7.67
C SER A 89 33.12 -2.33 -8.09
N VAL A 90 33.51 -3.48 -8.68
CA VAL A 90 32.57 -4.56 -9.01
C VAL A 90 31.97 -5.17 -7.75
N LEU A 91 32.79 -5.43 -6.73
CA LEU A 91 32.35 -5.97 -5.45
C LEU A 91 31.45 -5.00 -4.69
N ARG A 92 31.75 -3.70 -4.73
CA ARG A 92 30.90 -2.64 -4.19
C ARG A 92 29.54 -2.64 -4.86
N LEU A 93 29.50 -2.68 -6.21
CA LEU A 93 28.25 -2.76 -6.95
C LEU A 93 27.42 -4.01 -6.58
N ALA A 94 28.07 -5.18 -6.51
CA ALA A 94 27.41 -6.42 -6.09
C ALA A 94 26.77 -6.28 -4.70
N LYS A 95 27.52 -5.69 -3.76
CA LYS A 95 27.06 -5.44 -2.39
C LYS A 95 25.91 -4.44 -2.36
N GLU A 96 26.02 -3.31 -3.04
CA GLU A 96 24.97 -2.28 -3.11
C GLU A 96 23.66 -2.84 -3.65
N GLN A 97 23.75 -3.73 -4.65
CA GLN A 97 22.61 -4.33 -5.35
C GLN A 97 22.19 -5.69 -4.77
N ASP A 98 22.71 -6.12 -3.62
CA ASP A 98 22.39 -7.43 -2.99
C ASP A 98 22.50 -8.63 -3.96
N SER A 99 23.44 -8.57 -4.89
CA SER A 99 23.69 -9.61 -5.90
C SER A 99 25.02 -10.31 -5.67
N HIS A 100 25.23 -11.45 -6.33
CA HIS A 100 26.49 -12.17 -6.25
C HIS A 100 27.52 -11.62 -7.24
N ALA A 101 28.78 -11.55 -6.80
CA ALA A 101 29.92 -11.26 -7.67
C ALA A 101 30.54 -12.56 -8.20
N VAL A 102 30.73 -12.63 -9.52
CA VAL A 102 31.36 -13.74 -10.24
C VAL A 102 32.63 -13.24 -10.91
N ALA A 103 33.73 -13.97 -10.77
CA ALA A 103 34.97 -13.73 -11.49
C ALA A 103 35.15 -14.81 -12.56
N ILE A 104 35.26 -14.41 -13.83
CA ILE A 104 35.69 -15.28 -14.93
C ILE A 104 37.06 -14.80 -15.38
N VAL A 105 38.07 -15.60 -15.10
CA VAL A 105 39.48 -15.29 -15.33
C VAL A 105 39.96 -15.96 -16.62
N LEU A 106 40.46 -15.17 -17.56
CA LEU A 106 41.16 -15.65 -18.77
C LEU A 106 42.66 -15.56 -18.53
N ASP A 107 43.24 -16.63 -17.99
CA ASP A 107 44.66 -16.79 -17.66
C ASP A 107 45.40 -17.49 -18.81
N LEU A 108 45.42 -16.85 -19.98
CA LEU A 108 46.11 -17.36 -21.16
C LEU A 108 47.63 -17.10 -21.10
N PRO A 109 48.45 -17.92 -21.79
CA PRO A 109 49.89 -17.69 -21.88
C PRO A 109 50.22 -16.29 -22.41
N GLU A 110 51.20 -15.63 -21.77
CA GLU A 110 51.61 -14.27 -22.11
C GLU A 110 52.04 -14.12 -23.57
N LYS A 111 52.72 -15.15 -24.11
CA LYS A 111 53.15 -15.19 -25.51
C LYS A 111 51.98 -15.03 -26.48
N VAL A 112 50.89 -15.75 -26.25
CA VAL A 112 49.65 -15.68 -27.05
C VAL A 112 49.04 -14.29 -26.98
N CYS A 113 49.02 -13.69 -25.79
CA CYS A 113 48.45 -12.36 -25.59
C CYS A 113 49.27 -11.26 -26.29
N ARG A 114 50.61 -11.38 -26.31
CA ARG A 114 51.50 -10.49 -27.06
C ARG A 114 51.29 -10.60 -28.57
N GLU A 115 51.30 -11.82 -29.10
CA GLU A 115 51.07 -12.06 -30.54
C GLU A 115 49.73 -11.51 -31.02
N ARG A 116 48.67 -11.60 -30.18
CA ARG A 116 47.36 -11.03 -30.48
C ARG A 116 47.34 -9.49 -30.41
N ASN A 117 48.10 -8.90 -29.49
CA ASN A 117 48.20 -7.45 -29.35
C ASN A 117 49.03 -6.82 -30.48
N GLU A 118 50.08 -7.50 -30.97
CA GLU A 118 50.88 -7.04 -32.12
C GLU A 118 50.09 -7.05 -33.44
N LYS A 119 49.12 -7.95 -33.58
CA LYS A 119 48.27 -8.07 -34.77
C LYS A 119 47.06 -7.12 -34.77
N ARG A 120 46.87 -6.32 -33.72
CA ARG A 120 45.77 -5.35 -33.62
C ARG A 120 46.09 -4.07 -34.39
N SER A 121 45.23 -3.68 -35.31
CA SER A 121 45.34 -2.45 -36.11
C SER A 121 44.78 -1.21 -35.41
N ASP A 122 43.95 -1.42 -34.39
CA ASP A 122 43.19 -0.43 -33.62
C ASP A 122 43.93 0.08 -32.38
N ARG A 123 44.82 -0.75 -31.78
CA ARG A 123 45.52 -0.42 -30.52
C ARG A 123 46.78 -1.27 -30.31
N SER A 124 47.92 -0.64 -30.06
CA SER A 124 49.16 -1.32 -29.68
C SER A 124 49.68 -0.84 -28.32
N PHE A 125 49.56 -1.68 -27.30
CA PHE A 125 50.24 -1.44 -26.02
C PHE A 125 51.68 -1.98 -26.06
N GLY A 126 52.62 -1.25 -25.47
CA GLY A 126 54.01 -1.72 -25.33
C GLY A 126 54.10 -3.02 -24.52
N GLY A 127 55.00 -3.93 -24.92
CA GLY A 127 55.14 -5.27 -24.31
C GLY A 127 55.33 -5.29 -22.79
N HIS A 128 55.91 -4.23 -22.21
CA HIS A 128 56.04 -4.04 -20.76
C HIS A 128 54.69 -3.97 -20.01
N VAL A 129 53.64 -3.41 -20.64
CA VAL A 129 52.29 -3.32 -20.05
C VAL A 129 51.68 -4.72 -19.89
N ILE A 130 51.85 -5.57 -20.90
CA ILE A 130 51.34 -6.95 -20.88
C ILE A 130 52.04 -7.76 -19.80
N THR A 131 53.38 -7.66 -19.67
CA THR A 131 54.14 -8.31 -18.60
C THR A 131 53.64 -7.89 -17.22
N ARG A 132 53.49 -6.58 -17.00
CA ARG A 132 53.00 -6.03 -15.72
C ARG A 132 51.60 -6.53 -15.37
N GLN A 133 50.69 -6.55 -16.35
CA GLN A 133 49.34 -7.08 -16.16
C GLN A 133 49.35 -8.59 -15.85
N ALA A 134 50.24 -9.36 -16.47
CA ALA A 134 50.37 -10.80 -16.24
C ALA A 134 50.86 -11.10 -14.81
N GLU A 135 51.83 -10.32 -14.31
CA GLU A 135 52.27 -10.42 -12.91
C GLU A 135 51.15 -10.06 -11.92
N GLN A 136 50.40 -8.99 -12.19
CA GLN A 136 49.25 -8.59 -11.38
C GLN A 136 48.16 -9.68 -11.36
N LEU A 137 47.87 -10.28 -12.52
CA LEU A 137 46.91 -11.35 -12.65
C LEU A 137 47.33 -12.58 -11.84
N ARG A 138 48.54 -13.11 -12.05
CA ARG A 138 49.04 -14.29 -11.33
C ARG A 138 49.03 -14.11 -9.80
N ARG A 139 49.33 -12.91 -9.32
CA ARG A 139 49.29 -12.60 -7.87
C ARG A 139 47.87 -12.57 -7.32
N SER A 140 46.87 -12.13 -8.11
CA SER A 140 45.51 -11.88 -7.64
C SER A 140 44.58 -13.10 -7.67
N ILE A 141 44.76 -14.05 -8.60
CA ILE A 141 43.86 -15.21 -8.78
C ILE A 141 43.55 -15.93 -7.46
N LYS A 142 44.57 -16.21 -6.65
CA LYS A 142 44.44 -16.93 -5.37
C LYS A 142 43.69 -16.16 -4.26
N PHE A 143 43.46 -14.87 -4.45
CA PHE A 143 42.80 -14.00 -3.47
C PHE A 143 41.38 -13.61 -3.87
N LEU A 144 40.91 -13.92 -5.07
CA LEU A 144 39.59 -13.49 -5.57
C LEU A 144 38.43 -13.92 -4.65
N GLN A 145 38.46 -15.16 -4.13
CA GLN A 145 37.45 -15.60 -3.16
C GLN A 145 37.50 -14.81 -1.85
N LYS A 146 38.71 -14.51 -1.35
CA LYS A 146 38.91 -13.69 -0.14
C LYS A 146 38.51 -12.23 -0.34
N GLU A 147 38.57 -11.74 -1.58
CA GLU A 147 38.09 -10.40 -1.95
C GLU A 147 36.56 -10.30 -1.92
N GLY A 148 35.84 -11.43 -2.10
CA GLY A 148 34.37 -11.48 -2.05
C GLY A 148 33.71 -12.03 -3.32
N PHE A 149 34.48 -12.51 -4.31
CA PHE A 149 33.92 -13.24 -5.44
C PHE A 149 33.48 -14.63 -4.98
N ARG A 150 32.17 -14.84 -4.88
CA ARG A 150 31.60 -16.13 -4.46
C ARG A 150 31.87 -17.24 -5.46
N TYR A 151 31.90 -16.88 -6.75
CA TYR A 151 32.15 -17.79 -7.86
C TYR A 151 33.41 -17.34 -8.59
N VAL A 152 34.40 -18.23 -8.74
CA VAL A 152 35.66 -17.96 -9.43
C VAL A 152 35.93 -19.09 -10.42
N TYR A 153 35.98 -18.73 -11.70
CA TYR A 153 36.27 -19.64 -12.81
C TYR A 153 37.55 -19.20 -13.49
N VAL A 154 38.49 -20.13 -13.73
CA VAL A 154 39.78 -19.83 -14.35
C VAL A 154 39.92 -20.66 -15.62
N LEU A 155 40.00 -19.97 -16.76
CA LEU A 155 40.20 -20.51 -18.09
C LEU A 155 41.67 -20.34 -18.47
N LYS A 156 42.35 -21.44 -18.76
CA LYS A 156 43.81 -21.49 -18.98
C LYS A 156 44.21 -21.67 -20.44
N SER A 157 43.26 -22.02 -21.32
CA SER A 157 43.51 -22.21 -22.74
C SER A 157 42.45 -21.55 -23.63
N GLU A 158 42.78 -21.35 -24.90
CA GLU A 158 41.82 -20.83 -25.90
C GLU A 158 40.67 -21.80 -26.12
N GLU A 159 40.96 -23.11 -26.11
CA GLU A 159 39.95 -24.16 -26.26
C GLU A 159 38.96 -24.18 -25.09
N GLU A 160 39.45 -24.01 -23.86
CA GLU A 160 38.59 -23.89 -22.67
C GLU A 160 37.68 -22.66 -22.76
N ALA A 161 38.21 -21.53 -23.23
CA ALA A 161 37.46 -20.29 -23.38
C ALA A 161 36.43 -20.36 -24.52
N LEU A 162 36.76 -21.01 -25.64
CA LEU A 162 35.86 -21.18 -26.78
C LEU A 162 34.73 -22.16 -26.45
N ASN A 163 35.05 -23.28 -25.82
CA ASN A 163 34.12 -24.37 -25.48
C ASN A 163 33.53 -24.20 -24.07
N ALA A 164 33.57 -22.99 -23.50
CA ALA A 164 32.88 -22.69 -22.26
C ALA A 164 31.36 -22.70 -22.50
N GLU A 165 30.60 -23.21 -21.54
CA GLU A 165 29.13 -23.15 -21.57
C GLU A 165 28.66 -22.36 -20.35
N ILE A 166 27.99 -21.23 -20.57
CA ILE A 166 27.44 -20.40 -19.50
C ILE A 166 26.04 -20.89 -19.16
N ILE A 167 25.88 -21.40 -17.94
CA ILE A 167 24.58 -21.86 -17.43
C ILE A 167 24.11 -20.91 -16.34
N ARG A 168 22.94 -20.32 -16.55
CA ARG A 168 22.30 -19.42 -15.59
C ARG A 168 21.47 -20.23 -14.63
N THR A 169 21.82 -20.16 -13.35
CA THR A 169 21.17 -20.93 -12.29
C THR A 169 20.28 -20.00 -11.47
N PRO A 170 18.98 -20.34 -11.31
CA PRO A 170 18.11 -19.59 -10.41
C PRO A 170 18.65 -19.60 -8.98
N LEU A 171 18.45 -18.51 -8.25
CA LEU A 171 18.71 -18.50 -6.81
C LEU A 171 17.68 -19.39 -6.10
N TRP A 172 18.03 -19.94 -4.93
CA TRP A 172 17.15 -20.88 -4.20
C TRP A 172 15.81 -20.27 -3.77
N ASN A 173 15.74 -18.95 -3.61
CA ASN A 173 14.51 -18.21 -3.34
C ASN A 173 13.64 -17.98 -4.60
N ASN A 174 14.18 -18.21 -5.80
CA ASN A 174 13.41 -18.11 -7.02
C ASN A 174 12.61 -19.42 -7.25
N LYS A 175 11.31 -19.33 -7.02
CA LYS A 175 10.31 -20.37 -7.26
C LYS A 175 9.22 -19.88 -8.19
N LYS A 176 9.56 -18.98 -9.12
CA LYS A 176 8.59 -18.34 -10.04
C LYS A 176 7.84 -19.32 -10.94
N THR A 177 8.37 -20.54 -11.13
CA THR A 177 7.72 -21.62 -11.87
C THR A 177 6.65 -22.36 -11.05
N GLU A 178 6.65 -22.19 -9.73
CA GLU A 178 5.60 -22.72 -8.85
C GLU A 178 4.49 -21.67 -8.75
N SER A 179 3.36 -21.88 -9.42
CA SER A 179 2.21 -20.96 -9.43
C SER A 179 1.18 -21.23 -8.33
N GLY A 180 1.34 -22.34 -7.59
CA GLY A 180 0.38 -22.77 -6.57
C GLY A 180 -0.75 -23.62 -7.18
N PRO A 181 -1.92 -23.66 -6.55
CA PRO A 181 -2.36 -22.89 -5.37
C PRO A 181 -1.55 -23.14 -4.08
N PHE A 182 -1.51 -22.14 -3.18
CA PHE A 182 -0.77 -22.20 -1.91
C PHE A 182 -1.65 -21.89 -0.70
N ASP A 183 -1.38 -22.55 0.42
CA ASP A 183 -1.89 -22.17 1.74
C ASP A 183 -0.72 -21.67 2.60
N ILE A 184 -0.67 -20.35 2.81
CA ILE A 184 0.43 -19.69 3.52
C ILE A 184 0.06 -19.59 5.00
N ILE A 185 0.89 -20.15 5.89
CA ILE A 185 0.60 -20.32 7.32
C ILE A 185 1.53 -19.41 8.12
N GLY A 186 0.93 -18.64 9.04
CA GLY A 186 1.64 -17.71 9.93
C GLY A 186 2.52 -18.37 10.98
N ASP A 187 3.03 -17.56 11.90
CA ASP A 187 3.97 -18.00 12.94
C ASP A 187 3.27 -18.93 13.94
N ILE A 188 3.87 -20.11 14.18
CA ILE A 188 3.21 -21.23 14.88
C ILE A 188 3.61 -21.28 16.35
N HIS A 189 4.90 -21.06 16.64
CA HIS A 189 5.44 -21.07 18.00
C HIS A 189 5.00 -22.28 18.85
N GLY A 190 5.12 -23.49 18.31
CA GLY A 190 4.76 -24.72 19.04
C GLY A 190 3.26 -24.93 19.31
N CYS A 191 2.37 -24.13 18.72
CA CYS A 191 0.90 -24.29 18.79
C CYS A 191 0.41 -25.39 17.82
N TYR A 192 0.86 -26.63 18.08
CA TYR A 192 0.58 -27.79 17.20
C TYR A 192 -0.91 -28.11 17.04
N ASP A 193 -1.68 -27.92 18.11
CA ASP A 193 -3.11 -28.25 18.08
C ASP A 193 -3.88 -27.32 17.16
N GLU A 194 -3.60 -26.02 17.25
CA GLU A 194 -4.16 -24.99 16.39
C GLU A 194 -3.69 -25.16 14.94
N LEU A 195 -2.42 -25.55 14.73
CA LEU A 195 -1.91 -25.90 13.41
C LEU A 195 -2.66 -27.09 12.80
N SER A 196 -2.88 -28.14 13.58
CA SER A 196 -3.59 -29.34 13.12
C SER A 196 -5.03 -29.01 12.76
N GLU A 197 -5.73 -28.22 13.59
CA GLU A 197 -7.09 -27.76 13.30
C GLU A 197 -7.12 -26.85 12.05
N LEU A 198 -6.14 -25.97 11.89
CA LEU A 198 -6.07 -25.06 10.74
C LEU A 198 -5.87 -25.85 9.44
N LEU A 199 -4.95 -26.82 9.45
CA LEU A 199 -4.72 -27.72 8.32
C LEU A 199 -5.98 -28.53 7.97
N ILE A 200 -6.70 -29.05 8.97
CA ILE A 200 -7.99 -29.74 8.75
C ILE A 200 -9.01 -28.78 8.10
N LYS A 201 -9.15 -27.53 8.60
CA LYS A 201 -10.05 -26.52 7.99
C LYS A 201 -9.64 -26.14 6.56
N LEU A 202 -8.35 -26.19 6.25
CA LEU A 202 -7.81 -25.97 4.90
C LEU A 202 -8.00 -27.20 3.98
N GLY A 203 -8.46 -28.34 4.53
CA GLY A 203 -8.75 -29.57 3.80
C GLY A 203 -7.64 -30.62 3.81
N TYR A 204 -6.59 -30.45 4.61
CA TYR A 204 -5.47 -31.39 4.70
C TYR A 204 -5.90 -32.65 5.44
N ALA A 205 -5.39 -33.81 5.00
CA ALA A 205 -5.48 -35.04 5.75
C ALA A 205 -4.38 -35.04 6.83
N VAL A 206 -4.76 -34.83 8.10
CA VAL A 206 -3.83 -34.74 9.23
C VAL A 206 -3.88 -36.01 10.07
N ASP A 207 -2.73 -36.63 10.29
CA ASP A 207 -2.53 -37.69 11.29
C ASP A 207 -1.77 -37.10 12.48
N THR A 208 -2.49 -36.90 13.57
CA THR A 208 -1.95 -36.30 14.80
C THR A 208 -1.06 -37.24 15.60
N GLU A 209 -1.16 -38.56 15.40
CA GLU A 209 -0.32 -39.53 16.10
C GLU A 209 1.05 -39.62 15.44
N GLN A 210 1.08 -39.61 14.10
CA GLN A 210 2.32 -39.65 13.32
C GLN A 210 2.94 -38.27 13.09
N CYS A 211 2.22 -37.20 13.45
CA CYS A 211 2.60 -35.82 13.15
C CYS A 211 2.82 -35.61 11.65
N THR A 212 1.90 -36.08 10.81
CA THR A 212 1.99 -35.94 9.35
C THR A 212 0.75 -35.25 8.79
N ALA A 213 0.91 -34.52 7.69
CA ALA A 213 -0.21 -33.93 6.97
C ALA A 213 0.01 -34.01 5.45
N THR A 214 -1.05 -34.34 4.71
CA THR A 214 -1.03 -34.39 3.24
C THR A 214 -1.98 -33.32 2.69
N PRO A 215 -1.51 -32.47 1.74
CA PRO A 215 -2.33 -31.40 1.18
C PRO A 215 -3.45 -31.94 0.28
N PRO A 216 -4.55 -31.17 0.09
CA PRO A 216 -5.48 -31.41 -1.00
C PRO A 216 -4.78 -31.39 -2.36
N ASP A 217 -5.32 -32.15 -3.33
CA ASP A 217 -4.76 -32.25 -4.68
C ASP A 217 -4.44 -30.86 -5.28
N GLY A 218 -3.18 -30.70 -5.70
CA GLY A 218 -2.68 -29.49 -6.36
C GLY A 218 -2.32 -28.33 -5.42
N ARG A 219 -2.58 -28.40 -4.12
CA ARG A 219 -2.18 -27.36 -3.14
C ARG A 219 -0.84 -27.69 -2.48
N LYS A 220 -0.13 -26.65 -2.04
CA LYS A 220 1.06 -26.77 -1.18
C LYS A 220 0.99 -25.79 -0.02
N ALA A 221 1.51 -26.21 1.14
CA ALA A 221 1.65 -25.33 2.29
C ALA A 221 2.89 -24.41 2.14
N VAL A 222 2.84 -23.21 2.69
CA VAL A 222 3.99 -22.30 2.80
C VAL A 222 4.07 -21.77 4.21
N PHE A 223 5.02 -22.28 5.00
CA PHE A 223 5.23 -21.85 6.38
C PHE A 223 6.11 -20.61 6.45
N LEU A 224 5.68 -19.61 7.21
CA LEU A 224 6.37 -18.31 7.36
C LEU A 224 7.52 -18.31 8.37
N GLY A 225 7.89 -19.48 8.92
CA GLY A 225 8.94 -19.60 9.93
C GLY A 225 8.38 -19.50 11.34
N ASP A 226 9.27 -19.37 12.33
CA ASP A 226 8.92 -19.31 13.75
C ASP A 226 8.03 -20.49 14.16
N LEU A 227 8.55 -21.68 13.84
CA LEU A 227 7.89 -22.95 14.08
C LEU A 227 7.89 -23.31 15.57
N CYS A 228 8.96 -22.92 16.27
CA CYS A 228 9.23 -23.29 17.65
C CYS A 228 9.31 -22.08 18.59
N ASP A 229 9.63 -22.39 19.85
CA ASP A 229 9.68 -21.52 21.02
C ASP A 229 8.29 -21.11 21.53
N ARG A 230 8.20 -20.87 22.84
CA ARG A 230 7.02 -20.43 23.61
C ARG A 230 5.94 -21.49 23.82
N GLY A 231 5.33 -22.02 22.75
CA GLY A 231 4.20 -22.93 22.86
C GLY A 231 4.58 -24.34 23.33
N PRO A 232 3.56 -25.19 23.58
CA PRO A 232 3.75 -26.43 24.34
C PRO A 232 4.22 -27.64 23.52
N LYS A 233 4.07 -27.65 22.19
CA LYS A 233 4.26 -28.84 21.33
C LYS A 233 5.25 -28.57 20.19
N ASN A 234 6.47 -28.14 20.53
CA ASN A 234 7.48 -27.74 19.53
C ASN A 234 7.98 -28.92 18.70
N ILE A 235 8.12 -30.09 19.32
CA ILE A 235 8.63 -31.30 18.65
C ILE A 235 7.65 -31.79 17.59
N GLU A 236 6.35 -31.76 17.88
CA GLU A 236 5.28 -32.16 16.98
C GLU A 236 5.17 -31.21 15.79
N VAL A 237 5.27 -29.89 16.00
CA VAL A 237 5.36 -28.91 14.91
C VAL A 237 6.58 -29.18 14.03
N LEU A 238 7.76 -29.39 14.64
CA LEU A 238 8.99 -29.67 13.90
C LEU A 238 8.84 -30.94 13.06
N LYS A 239 8.35 -32.05 13.63
CA LYS A 239 8.12 -33.32 12.92
C LYS A 239 7.19 -33.13 11.71
N LEU A 240 6.06 -32.45 11.92
CA LEU A 240 5.07 -32.23 10.86
C LEU A 240 5.63 -31.38 9.73
N VAL A 241 6.19 -30.22 10.04
CA VAL A 241 6.69 -29.29 9.02
C VAL A 241 7.91 -29.88 8.31
N MET A 242 8.81 -30.55 9.03
CA MET A 242 9.96 -31.26 8.44
C MET A 242 9.49 -32.35 7.47
N GLY A 243 8.52 -33.17 7.88
CA GLY A 243 7.94 -34.23 7.05
C GLY A 243 7.29 -33.70 5.78
N MET A 244 6.46 -32.66 5.87
CA MET A 244 5.81 -32.03 4.71
C MET A 244 6.82 -31.44 3.71
N VAL A 245 7.86 -30.78 4.21
CA VAL A 245 8.92 -30.21 3.34
C VAL A 245 9.73 -31.33 2.68
N GLN A 246 10.04 -32.41 3.39
CA GLN A 246 10.77 -33.56 2.84
C GLN A 246 9.95 -34.32 1.78
N ALA A 247 8.63 -34.41 1.96
CA ALA A 247 7.69 -34.98 1.00
C ALA A 247 7.49 -34.11 -0.26
N GLY A 248 7.86 -32.83 -0.22
CA GLY A 248 7.63 -31.87 -1.30
C GLY A 248 6.25 -31.20 -1.27
N ASP A 249 5.50 -31.40 -0.19
CA ASP A 249 4.15 -30.88 0.04
C ASP A 249 4.13 -29.46 0.61
N ALA A 250 5.28 -28.98 1.12
CA ALA A 250 5.40 -27.66 1.71
C ALA A 250 6.71 -26.94 1.36
N TRP A 251 6.64 -25.61 1.39
CA TRP A 251 7.78 -24.71 1.49
C TRP A 251 7.84 -24.11 2.91
N CYS A 252 9.04 -23.78 3.38
CA CYS A 252 9.23 -23.14 4.69
C CYS A 252 10.34 -22.10 4.60
N VAL A 253 10.07 -20.88 5.03
CA VAL A 253 11.12 -19.85 5.20
C VAL A 253 11.72 -19.93 6.60
N ALA A 254 12.84 -19.24 6.83
CA ALA A 254 13.47 -19.17 8.15
C ALA A 254 12.81 -18.07 9.00
N GLY A 255 12.39 -18.40 10.22
CA GLY A 255 12.04 -17.43 11.26
C GLY A 255 13.22 -17.09 12.18
N ASN A 256 13.14 -15.98 12.91
CA ASN A 256 14.21 -15.58 13.82
C ASN A 256 14.32 -16.49 15.05
N HIS A 257 13.21 -17.07 15.52
CA HIS A 257 13.24 -18.06 16.60
C HIS A 257 13.90 -19.37 16.15
N ASP A 258 13.57 -19.85 14.95
CA ASP A 258 14.21 -21.05 14.38
C ASP A 258 15.75 -20.85 14.29
N VAL A 259 16.18 -19.71 13.77
CA VAL A 259 17.62 -19.38 13.64
C VAL A 259 18.29 -19.23 15.02
N LYS A 260 17.58 -18.73 16.03
CA LYS A 260 18.06 -18.66 17.42
C LYS A 260 18.27 -20.05 18.00
N LEU A 261 17.33 -20.97 17.78
CA LEU A 261 17.45 -22.38 18.16
C LEU A 261 18.67 -23.03 17.48
N LEU A 262 18.85 -22.84 16.17
CA LEU A 262 19.99 -23.39 15.44
C LEU A 262 21.33 -22.92 16.01
N LYS A 263 21.46 -21.64 16.36
CA LYS A 263 22.68 -21.10 17.00
C LYS A 263 22.98 -21.81 18.32
N LYS A 264 21.95 -22.01 19.16
CA LYS A 264 22.08 -22.74 20.43
C LYS A 264 22.50 -24.19 20.20
N LEU A 265 21.87 -24.88 19.24
CA LEU A 265 22.19 -26.26 18.87
C LEU A 265 23.59 -26.43 18.25
N LYS A 266 24.15 -25.39 17.62
CA LYS A 266 25.55 -25.33 17.15
C LYS A 266 26.55 -24.96 18.26
N GLY A 267 26.10 -24.79 19.51
CA GLY A 267 26.96 -24.51 20.68
C GLY A 267 27.25 -23.04 20.94
N ALA A 268 26.55 -22.10 20.27
CA ALA A 268 26.71 -20.68 20.55
C ALA A 268 26.10 -20.31 21.91
N ASN A 269 26.71 -19.34 22.59
CA ASN A 269 26.19 -18.80 23.84
C ASN A 269 25.02 -17.84 23.58
N VAL A 270 23.81 -18.40 23.52
CA VAL A 270 22.56 -17.67 23.28
C VAL A 270 21.74 -17.59 24.56
N GLN A 271 21.15 -16.42 24.83
CA GLN A 271 20.24 -16.24 25.97
C GLN A 271 18.97 -17.07 25.79
N MET A 272 18.60 -17.79 26.86
CA MET A 272 17.40 -18.62 26.95
C MET A 272 16.17 -17.76 27.26
N THR A 273 15.82 -16.88 26.32
CA THR A 273 14.70 -15.94 26.41
C THR A 273 13.68 -16.19 25.32
N HIS A 274 12.45 -15.68 25.52
CA HIS A 274 11.34 -15.77 24.59
C HIS A 274 10.94 -17.22 24.25
N GLY A 275 11.00 -18.13 25.23
CA GLY A 275 10.51 -19.50 25.11
C GLY A 275 11.49 -20.51 24.49
N LEU A 276 12.76 -20.13 24.26
CA LEU A 276 13.80 -21.05 23.79
C LEU A 276 14.12 -22.18 24.80
N ASP A 277 13.99 -21.87 26.09
CA ASP A 277 14.08 -22.83 27.20
C ASP A 277 13.11 -24.00 27.04
N VAL A 278 11.85 -23.69 26.72
CA VAL A 278 10.80 -24.70 26.48
C VAL A 278 11.21 -25.64 25.34
N THR A 279 11.66 -25.09 24.20
CA THR A 279 12.08 -25.91 23.04
C THR A 279 13.28 -26.80 23.36
N ILE A 280 14.27 -26.26 24.08
CA ILE A 280 15.49 -27.01 24.43
C ILE A 280 15.16 -28.14 25.41
N GLU A 281 14.30 -27.91 26.41
CA GLU A 281 13.85 -28.95 27.33
C GLU A 281 13.16 -30.10 26.58
N GLN A 282 12.27 -29.78 25.64
CA GLN A 282 11.60 -30.81 24.83
C GLN A 282 12.57 -31.59 23.94
N LEU A 283 13.62 -30.94 23.41
CA LEU A 283 14.64 -31.58 22.58
C LEU A 283 15.56 -32.51 23.37
N GLN A 284 15.77 -32.26 24.68
CA GLN A 284 16.59 -33.16 25.52
C GLN A 284 16.03 -34.58 25.62
N GLY A 285 14.72 -34.75 25.41
CA GLY A 285 14.04 -36.04 25.37
C GLY A 285 14.06 -36.75 24.01
N GLN A 286 14.68 -36.17 22.97
CA GLN A 286 14.71 -36.74 21.62
C GLN A 286 16.07 -37.39 21.29
N SER A 287 16.11 -38.19 20.22
CA SER A 287 17.35 -38.81 19.75
C SER A 287 18.34 -37.81 19.15
N ASP A 288 19.63 -38.11 19.24
CA ASP A 288 20.69 -37.30 18.60
C ASP A 288 20.51 -37.17 17.07
N GLU A 289 19.94 -38.20 16.45
CA GLU A 289 19.58 -38.22 15.03
C GLU A 289 18.53 -37.15 14.73
N PHE A 290 17.42 -37.12 15.47
CA PHE A 290 16.38 -36.12 15.28
C PHE A 290 16.90 -34.70 15.53
N ILE A 291 17.72 -34.50 16.57
CA ILE A 291 18.34 -33.19 16.84
C ILE A 291 19.25 -32.77 15.67
N THR A 292 19.95 -33.71 15.05
CA THR A 292 20.78 -33.46 13.86
C THR A 292 19.92 -33.11 12.65
N ASP A 293 18.78 -33.78 12.46
CA ASP A 293 17.83 -33.47 11.40
C ASP A 293 17.23 -32.07 11.57
N VAL A 294 16.87 -31.68 12.80
CA VAL A 294 16.40 -30.32 13.10
C VAL A 294 17.47 -29.28 12.77
N LYS A 295 18.75 -29.52 13.13
CA LYS A 295 19.85 -28.62 12.77
C LYS A 295 19.96 -28.44 11.25
N ASN A 296 19.98 -29.56 10.51
CA ASN A 296 20.13 -29.57 9.07
C ASN A 296 18.92 -28.91 8.38
N PHE A 297 17.72 -29.18 8.88
CA PHE A 297 16.48 -28.57 8.43
C PHE A 297 16.61 -27.04 8.56
N ILE A 298 16.78 -26.50 9.77
CA ILE A 298 16.80 -25.05 9.97
C ILE A 298 17.94 -24.37 9.18
N ASP A 299 19.14 -24.97 9.13
CA ASP A 299 20.30 -24.41 8.41
C ASP A 299 20.04 -24.30 6.90
N SER A 300 19.23 -25.19 6.34
CA SER A 300 18.85 -25.18 4.92
C SER A 300 17.71 -24.21 4.56
N ARG A 301 17.08 -23.54 5.54
CA ARG A 301 15.95 -22.63 5.30
C ARG A 301 16.37 -21.32 4.62
N ILE A 302 15.59 -20.96 3.60
CA ILE A 302 15.77 -19.76 2.78
C ILE A 302 15.06 -18.57 3.44
N SER A 303 15.53 -17.34 3.19
CA SER A 303 14.97 -16.13 3.81
C SER A 303 13.58 -15.75 3.28
N HIS A 304 13.30 -16.04 2.02
CA HIS A 304 12.02 -15.79 1.36
C HIS A 304 11.89 -16.66 0.11
N TYR A 305 10.68 -16.77 -0.42
CA TYR A 305 10.40 -17.34 -1.73
C TYR A 305 9.66 -16.36 -2.62
N VAL A 306 9.96 -16.39 -3.91
CA VAL A 306 9.27 -15.64 -4.96
C VAL A 306 8.56 -16.63 -5.88
N PHE A 307 7.24 -16.64 -5.84
CA PHE A 307 6.35 -17.59 -6.52
C PHE A 307 5.60 -16.94 -7.68
N ASP A 308 4.92 -17.78 -8.48
CA ASP A 308 3.94 -17.39 -9.49
C ASP A 308 4.39 -16.24 -10.39
N GLU A 309 5.46 -16.45 -11.16
CA GLU A 309 6.03 -15.45 -12.08
C GLU A 309 6.48 -14.14 -11.37
N GLY A 310 6.62 -14.19 -10.05
CA GLY A 310 6.92 -13.09 -9.15
C GLY A 310 5.72 -12.21 -8.82
N LYS A 311 4.51 -12.80 -8.80
CA LYS A 311 3.27 -12.19 -8.29
C LYS A 311 3.09 -12.42 -6.80
N LEU A 312 3.75 -13.41 -6.21
CA LEU A 312 3.66 -13.74 -4.79
C LEU A 312 5.05 -13.81 -4.15
N VAL A 313 5.18 -13.25 -2.94
CA VAL A 313 6.36 -13.37 -2.09
C VAL A 313 5.93 -13.79 -0.69
N ALA A 314 6.57 -14.84 -0.18
CA ALA A 314 6.43 -15.29 1.19
C ALA A 314 7.74 -15.04 1.95
N ALA A 315 7.67 -14.33 3.07
CA ALA A 315 8.82 -14.00 3.92
C ALA A 315 8.37 -13.85 5.38
N HIS A 316 9.21 -14.20 6.34
CA HIS A 316 8.85 -14.17 7.76
C HIS A 316 8.46 -12.76 8.25
N ALA A 317 9.37 -11.79 8.29
CA ALA A 317 9.07 -10.39 8.68
C ALA A 317 8.66 -9.49 7.50
N GLY A 318 8.42 -10.07 6.33
CA GLY A 318 8.11 -9.34 5.09
C GLY A 318 9.33 -8.94 4.27
N LEU A 319 9.10 -8.23 3.15
CA LEU A 319 10.17 -7.93 2.20
C LEU A 319 9.88 -6.76 1.23
N LYS A 320 10.78 -5.78 1.19
CA LYS A 320 10.75 -4.69 0.19
C LYS A 320 10.97 -5.22 -1.23
N GLU A 321 10.37 -4.57 -2.23
CA GLU A 321 10.46 -4.98 -3.64
C GLU A 321 11.91 -5.10 -4.12
N LYS A 322 12.76 -4.12 -3.76
CA LYS A 322 14.18 -4.12 -4.14
C LYS A 322 14.96 -5.35 -3.64
N TYR A 323 14.46 -6.10 -2.65
CA TYR A 323 15.11 -7.29 -2.11
C TYR A 323 14.54 -8.61 -2.65
N GLN A 324 13.42 -8.56 -3.37
CA GLN A 324 12.75 -9.76 -3.86
C GLN A 324 13.61 -10.51 -4.88
N GLY A 325 13.84 -11.79 -4.63
CA GLY A 325 14.68 -12.64 -5.49
C GLY A 325 16.17 -12.35 -5.37
N ARG A 326 16.62 -11.63 -4.33
CA ARG A 326 18.03 -11.32 -4.08
C ARG A 326 18.60 -12.15 -2.93
N GLY A 327 19.93 -12.30 -2.89
CA GLY A 327 20.62 -13.16 -1.94
C GLY A 327 21.80 -12.45 -1.26
N SER A 328 21.55 -11.83 -0.11
CA SER A 328 22.61 -11.21 0.71
C SER A 328 22.30 -11.35 2.21
N GLY A 329 23.31 -11.13 3.06
CA GLY A 329 23.12 -11.09 4.52
C GLY A 329 22.10 -10.03 4.93
N ARG A 330 22.15 -8.84 4.31
CA ARG A 330 21.19 -7.75 4.54
C ARG A 330 19.75 -8.13 4.19
N VAL A 331 19.54 -8.84 3.08
CA VAL A 331 18.20 -9.35 2.71
C VAL A 331 17.72 -10.39 3.73
N ARG A 332 18.61 -11.29 4.16
CA ARG A 332 18.28 -12.29 5.18
C ARG A 332 17.93 -11.65 6.52
N ASP A 333 18.70 -10.66 6.97
CA ASP A 333 18.44 -9.95 8.22
C ASP A 333 17.11 -9.20 8.17
N PHE A 334 16.79 -8.55 7.05
CA PHE A 334 15.48 -7.91 6.85
C PHE A 334 14.33 -8.92 6.96
N CYS A 335 14.43 -10.07 6.29
CA CYS A 335 13.42 -11.13 6.37
C CYS A 335 13.24 -11.68 7.80
N LEU A 336 14.28 -11.67 8.63
CA LEU A 336 14.23 -12.25 9.98
C LEU A 336 13.76 -11.26 11.04
N TYR A 337 14.10 -9.97 10.92
CA TYR A 337 13.90 -9.00 12.01
C TYR A 337 13.10 -7.75 11.60
N GLY A 338 12.85 -7.56 10.30
CA GLY A 338 12.30 -6.32 9.75
C GLY A 338 13.33 -5.19 9.70
N GLU A 339 12.84 -3.96 9.59
CA GLU A 339 13.66 -2.74 9.62
C GLU A 339 13.49 -2.03 10.96
N THR A 340 14.58 -1.82 11.69
CA THR A 340 14.57 -1.16 13.00
C THR A 340 15.14 0.25 12.92
N THR A 341 14.66 1.18 13.76
CA THR A 341 15.26 2.52 13.91
C THR A 341 16.58 2.49 14.67
N GLY A 342 16.84 1.39 15.40
CA GLY A 342 17.98 1.26 16.32
C GLY A 342 17.65 1.70 17.76
N GLU A 343 16.45 2.21 17.98
CA GLU A 343 15.92 2.58 19.30
C GLU A 343 15.02 1.47 19.87
N THR A 344 14.79 1.49 21.18
CA THR A 344 13.85 0.61 21.87
C THR A 344 12.67 1.41 22.42
N ASP A 345 11.48 0.81 22.40
CA ASP A 345 10.29 1.38 23.02
C ASP A 345 10.33 1.28 24.56
N GLU A 346 9.27 1.77 25.22
CA GLU A 346 9.12 1.73 26.69
C GLU A 346 9.10 0.32 27.28
N TYR A 347 8.84 -0.71 26.46
CA TYR A 347 8.86 -2.13 26.82
C TYR A 347 10.21 -2.81 26.52
N GLY A 348 11.20 -2.04 26.04
CA GLY A 348 12.53 -2.54 25.67
C GLY A 348 12.57 -3.30 24.35
N LEU A 349 11.52 -3.22 23.52
CA LEU A 349 11.45 -3.84 22.21
C LEU A 349 11.98 -2.89 21.12
N PRO A 350 12.69 -3.39 20.09
CA PRO A 350 13.17 -2.54 19.00
C PRO A 350 12.01 -1.85 18.27
N ILE A 351 12.11 -0.52 18.10
CA ILE A 351 11.16 0.24 17.29
C ILE A 351 11.39 -0.11 15.82
N ARG A 352 10.33 -0.56 15.15
CA ARG A 352 10.38 -1.01 13.76
C ARG A 352 9.73 0.01 12.83
N LEU A 353 10.38 0.25 11.68
CA LEU A 353 9.80 1.03 10.60
C LEU A 353 8.79 0.16 9.83
N SER A 354 7.60 0.70 9.64
CA SER A 354 6.56 0.07 8.82
C SER A 354 6.93 0.19 7.34
N TRP A 355 7.74 -0.76 6.86
CA TRP A 355 8.12 -0.84 5.45
C TRP A 355 6.91 -1.05 4.54
N ALA A 356 5.86 -1.69 5.06
CA ALA A 356 4.62 -2.00 4.36
C ALA A 356 3.85 -0.72 3.97
N ASP A 357 3.91 0.37 4.75
CA ASP A 357 3.28 1.66 4.42
C ASP A 357 3.77 2.23 3.08
N ASN A 358 5.07 2.02 2.80
CA ASN A 358 5.76 2.53 1.61
C ASN A 358 5.86 1.49 0.49
N TYR A 359 5.29 0.30 0.67
CA TYR A 359 5.36 -0.75 -0.35
C TYR A 359 4.50 -0.41 -1.57
N ARG A 360 5.12 -0.40 -2.76
CA ARG A 360 4.45 -0.15 -4.06
C ARG A 360 4.78 -1.22 -5.11
N GLY A 361 5.33 -2.35 -4.66
CA GLY A 361 5.77 -3.40 -5.57
C GLY A 361 4.62 -4.23 -6.14
N ARG A 362 4.90 -4.87 -7.27
CA ARG A 362 3.90 -5.65 -8.01
C ARG A 362 3.44 -6.93 -7.32
N ALA A 363 4.31 -7.52 -6.49
CA ALA A 363 4.06 -8.81 -5.87
C ALA A 363 3.23 -8.65 -4.59
N LEU A 364 2.27 -9.54 -4.37
CA LEU A 364 1.64 -9.71 -3.08
C LEU A 364 2.70 -10.24 -2.09
N VAL A 365 2.94 -9.55 -0.99
CA VAL A 365 3.85 -10.00 0.08
C VAL A 365 3.05 -10.51 1.27
N VAL A 366 3.13 -11.80 1.57
CA VAL A 366 2.48 -12.42 2.74
C VAL A 366 3.54 -12.73 3.80
N TYR A 367 3.31 -12.27 5.03
CA TYR A 367 4.31 -12.27 6.11
C TYR A 367 3.70 -12.33 7.52
N GLY A 368 4.55 -12.53 8.53
CA GLY A 368 4.25 -12.60 9.96
C GLY A 368 5.23 -11.78 10.82
N HIS A 369 5.84 -12.37 11.85
CA HIS A 369 6.85 -11.83 12.78
C HIS A 369 6.36 -10.82 13.83
N THR A 370 5.54 -9.86 13.43
CA THR A 370 5.00 -8.84 14.34
C THR A 370 3.51 -9.11 14.53
N PRO A 371 3.11 -9.66 15.69
CA PRO A 371 1.74 -10.11 15.88
C PRO A 371 0.79 -8.91 15.89
N VAL A 372 -0.32 -9.06 15.17
CA VAL A 372 -1.43 -8.09 15.09
C VAL A 372 -2.74 -8.78 15.50
N PRO A 373 -3.68 -8.11 16.19
CA PRO A 373 -4.89 -8.79 16.68
C PRO A 373 -5.74 -9.47 15.59
N GLU A 374 -5.74 -8.89 14.39
CA GLU A 374 -6.45 -9.41 13.21
C GLU A 374 -5.54 -9.29 11.97
N VAL A 375 -5.79 -10.12 10.96
CA VAL A 375 -5.02 -10.10 9.69
C VAL A 375 -5.05 -8.70 9.08
N GLN A 376 -3.88 -8.12 8.83
CA GLN A 376 -3.75 -6.76 8.31
C GLN A 376 -3.36 -6.75 6.83
N TYR A 377 -4.20 -6.11 6.02
CA TYR A 377 -3.90 -5.79 4.64
C TYR A 377 -3.40 -4.35 4.54
N LEU A 378 -2.22 -4.15 3.99
CA LEU A 378 -1.65 -2.83 3.78
C LEU A 378 -0.93 -2.78 2.43
N ASN A 379 -1.38 -1.88 1.56
CA ASN A 379 -0.98 -1.87 0.14
C ASN A 379 -1.13 -3.28 -0.47
N ASN A 380 -0.11 -3.77 -1.17
CA ASN A 380 -0.09 -5.13 -1.73
C ASN A 380 0.64 -6.11 -0.79
N THR A 381 0.43 -5.98 0.52
CA THR A 381 1.05 -6.81 1.55
C THR A 381 0.01 -7.29 2.57
N VAL A 382 0.23 -8.45 3.18
CA VAL A 382 -0.67 -9.07 4.16
C VAL A 382 0.12 -9.63 5.34
N CYS A 383 -0.09 -9.08 6.54
CA CYS A 383 0.42 -9.66 7.78
C CYS A 383 -0.59 -10.67 8.33
N ILE A 384 -0.18 -11.93 8.47
CA ILE A 384 -1.01 -13.03 8.96
C ILE A 384 -0.53 -13.60 10.31
N ASP A 385 0.45 -12.97 10.96
CA ASP A 385 0.77 -13.28 12.35
C ASP A 385 -0.28 -12.64 13.26
N THR A 386 -1.21 -13.47 13.72
CA THR A 386 -2.31 -13.07 14.62
C THR A 386 -2.08 -13.52 16.06
N GLY A 387 -0.83 -13.77 16.44
CA GLY A 387 -0.42 -13.98 17.82
C GLY A 387 -1.04 -15.20 18.49
N CYS A 388 -1.15 -16.33 17.77
CA CYS A 388 -1.72 -17.59 18.30
C CYS A 388 -1.18 -17.96 19.67
N VAL A 389 0.14 -17.89 19.86
CA VAL A 389 0.78 -18.27 21.14
C VAL A 389 0.43 -17.33 22.30
N PHE A 390 0.02 -16.11 22.00
CA PHE A 390 -0.42 -15.08 22.94
C PHE A 390 -1.94 -15.08 23.19
N GLY A 391 -2.64 -16.13 22.73
CA GLY A 391 -4.10 -16.25 22.90
C GLY A 391 -4.93 -15.63 21.77
N GLY A 392 -4.31 -15.18 20.68
CA GLY A 392 -5.00 -14.73 19.47
C GLY A 392 -5.44 -15.88 18.56
N LYS A 393 -5.15 -15.78 17.26
CA LYS A 393 -5.52 -16.78 16.26
C LYS A 393 -4.30 -17.33 15.53
N LEU A 394 -4.36 -18.56 15.04
CA LEU A 394 -3.48 -19.03 13.97
C LEU A 394 -4.15 -18.79 12.63
N SER A 395 -3.48 -18.08 11.72
CA SER A 395 -4.03 -17.69 10.42
C SER A 395 -3.37 -18.42 9.25
N GLY A 396 -4.20 -18.81 8.29
CA GLY A 396 -3.81 -19.30 6.96
C GLY A 396 -4.38 -18.39 5.86
N TYR A 397 -3.56 -18.13 4.84
CA TYR A 397 -3.93 -17.34 3.65
C TYR A 397 -3.94 -18.24 2.41
N ARG A 398 -5.10 -18.35 1.75
CA ARG A 398 -5.22 -19.12 0.50
C ARG A 398 -4.88 -18.25 -0.70
N TYR A 399 -3.93 -18.70 -1.51
CA TYR A 399 -3.54 -18.07 -2.78
C TYR A 399 -3.88 -19.01 -3.94
N PRO A 400 -4.51 -18.53 -5.04
CA PRO A 400 -4.78 -17.13 -5.37
C PRO A 400 -6.13 -16.58 -4.87
N GLU A 401 -6.91 -17.37 -4.10
CA GLU A 401 -8.29 -17.05 -3.70
C GLU A 401 -8.38 -15.80 -2.80
N LYS A 402 -7.29 -15.49 -2.08
CA LYS A 402 -7.17 -14.41 -1.08
C LYS A 402 -8.10 -14.58 0.12
N GLU A 403 -8.44 -15.83 0.44
CA GLU A 403 -9.26 -16.20 1.59
C GLU A 403 -8.41 -16.35 2.85
N ILE A 404 -8.99 -15.96 3.99
CA ILE A 404 -8.39 -16.11 5.31
C ILE A 404 -9.12 -17.24 6.04
N ILE A 405 -8.37 -18.22 6.51
CA ILE A 405 -8.86 -19.29 7.38
C ILE A 405 -8.15 -19.16 8.73
N GLN A 406 -8.91 -19.19 9.82
CA GLN A 406 -8.36 -18.97 11.16
C GLN A 406 -8.85 -20.03 12.16
N VAL A 407 -8.02 -20.25 13.16
CA VAL A 407 -8.31 -21.04 14.35
C VAL A 407 -7.98 -20.22 15.58
N GLU A 408 -8.92 -20.13 16.52
CA GLU A 408 -8.69 -19.47 17.81
C GLU A 408 -7.68 -20.28 18.63
N ALA A 409 -6.77 -19.58 19.31
CA ALA A 409 -5.90 -20.23 20.28
C ALA A 409 -6.73 -20.85 21.41
N LYS A 410 -6.42 -22.09 21.79
CA LYS A 410 -7.16 -22.76 22.87
C LYS A 410 -6.97 -22.08 24.22
N ARG A 411 -5.85 -21.36 24.39
CA ARG A 411 -5.49 -20.54 25.55
C ARG A 411 -4.30 -19.64 25.21
N GLU A 412 -4.03 -18.69 26.10
CA GLU A 412 -2.74 -18.00 26.13
C GLU A 412 -1.64 -18.98 26.61
N TYR A 413 -0.70 -19.33 25.72
CA TYR A 413 0.40 -20.24 26.05
C TYR A 413 1.64 -19.50 26.57
N TYR A 414 1.79 -18.23 26.20
CA TYR A 414 2.91 -17.39 26.61
C TYR A 414 2.41 -15.95 26.78
N ALA A 415 2.82 -15.29 27.88
CA ALA A 415 2.40 -13.92 28.14
C ALA A 415 3.11 -12.93 27.20
N PRO A 416 2.40 -12.04 26.49
CA PRO A 416 3.02 -11.08 25.62
C PRO A 416 3.70 -9.97 26.44
N VAL A 417 4.84 -9.47 25.96
CA VAL A 417 5.59 -8.39 26.64
C VAL A 417 4.80 -7.08 26.64
N LYS A 418 4.04 -6.83 25.58
CA LYS A 418 3.06 -5.75 25.44
C LYS A 418 1.66 -6.37 25.46
N PRO A 419 0.65 -5.77 26.11
CA PRO A 419 -0.74 -6.23 25.99
C PRO A 419 -1.11 -6.41 24.51
N PHE A 420 -1.46 -7.65 24.13
CA PHE A 420 -1.67 -8.02 22.72
C PHE A 420 -3.14 -7.95 22.32
N LEU A 421 -4.01 -8.57 23.11
CA LEU A 421 -5.45 -8.44 22.99
C LEU A 421 -5.91 -7.42 24.02
N ASP A 422 -6.65 -6.41 23.58
CA ASP A 422 -7.37 -5.55 24.51
C ASP A 422 -8.37 -6.43 25.26
N LYS A 423 -8.30 -6.41 26.60
CA LYS A 423 -9.45 -6.86 27.38
C LYS A 423 -10.63 -6.00 26.93
N PRO A 424 -11.83 -6.56 26.71
CA PRO A 424 -13.00 -5.74 26.43
C PRO A 424 -13.06 -4.67 27.53
N ALA A 425 -12.90 -3.41 27.12
CA ALA A 425 -13.00 -2.30 28.04
C ALA A 425 -14.38 -2.40 28.68
N GLU A 426 -14.45 -2.26 30.01
CA GLU A 426 -15.67 -1.72 30.59
C GLU A 426 -15.95 -0.43 29.81
N GLN A 427 -17.06 -0.40 29.08
CA GLN A 427 -17.58 0.81 28.46
C GLN A 427 -17.87 1.78 29.60
N ASP A 428 -16.90 2.61 29.89
CA ASP A 428 -17.08 3.86 30.60
C ASP A 428 -17.28 4.92 29.52
N ASP A 429 -18.28 5.78 29.65
CA ASP A 429 -18.70 6.80 28.67
C ASP A 429 -17.65 7.92 28.44
N LEU A 430 -16.44 7.74 28.96
CA LEU A 430 -15.34 8.68 28.86
C LEU A 430 -14.56 8.48 27.55
N LEU A 431 -14.87 9.32 26.56
CA LEU A 431 -14.05 9.52 25.36
C LEU A 431 -12.63 9.94 25.74
N ARG A 432 -11.61 9.20 25.30
CA ARG A 432 -10.21 9.53 25.58
C ARG A 432 -9.62 10.29 24.41
N ILE A 433 -8.83 11.32 24.70
CA ILE A 433 -8.17 12.10 23.66
C ILE A 433 -7.25 11.22 22.78
N ASP A 434 -6.65 10.18 23.36
CA ASP A 434 -5.78 9.23 22.65
C ASP A 434 -6.55 8.40 21.61
N ASP A 435 -7.87 8.29 21.71
CA ASP A 435 -8.71 7.57 20.72
C ASP A 435 -8.69 8.27 19.37
N VAL A 436 -8.47 9.59 19.36
CA VAL A 436 -8.54 10.45 18.16
C VAL A 436 -7.22 11.16 17.83
N MET A 437 -6.22 11.11 18.72
CA MET A 437 -4.88 11.68 18.50
C MET A 437 -3.99 10.78 17.64
N GLY A 438 -3.14 11.42 16.82
CA GLY A 438 -2.22 10.74 15.91
C GLY A 438 -2.87 10.22 14.63
N GLN A 439 -2.08 9.54 13.80
CA GLN A 439 -2.56 8.96 12.55
C GLN A 439 -3.41 7.71 12.80
N LYS A 440 -4.63 7.67 12.25
CA LYS A 440 -5.55 6.54 12.40
C LYS A 440 -5.84 5.85 11.07
N TYR A 441 -6.23 4.58 11.15
CA TYR A 441 -6.70 3.80 10.02
C TYR A 441 -8.04 3.18 10.37
N LEU A 442 -9.10 3.54 9.63
CA LEU A 442 -10.43 2.96 9.77
C LEU A 442 -10.65 1.85 8.76
N ASN A 443 -11.12 0.70 9.23
CA ASN A 443 -11.52 -0.41 8.37
C ASN A 443 -13.03 -0.41 8.19
N THR A 444 -13.48 -0.41 6.94
CA THR A 444 -14.91 -0.49 6.60
C THR A 444 -15.15 -1.69 5.69
N ARG A 445 -16.41 -2.13 5.61
CA ARG A 445 -16.83 -3.19 4.68
C ARG A 445 -16.50 -2.86 3.21
N LEU A 446 -16.65 -1.59 2.82
CA LEU A 446 -16.49 -1.15 1.41
C LEU A 446 -15.05 -0.77 1.06
N ARG A 447 -14.29 -0.22 2.01
CA ARG A 447 -12.88 0.13 1.85
C ARG A 447 -12.11 -0.26 3.11
N ARG A 448 -11.15 -1.17 2.94
CA ARG A 448 -10.19 -1.54 3.99
C ARG A 448 -9.11 -0.46 4.06
N SER A 449 -8.75 -0.03 5.26
CA SER A 449 -7.70 0.98 5.54
C SER A 449 -7.95 2.39 4.96
N ILE A 450 -8.97 3.09 5.46
CA ILE A 450 -9.15 4.54 5.29
C ILE A 450 -8.22 5.26 6.27
N LYS A 451 -7.19 5.94 5.74
CA LYS A 451 -6.24 6.73 6.53
C LYS A 451 -6.88 8.06 6.95
N ILE A 452 -6.84 8.36 8.24
CA ILE A 452 -7.15 9.66 8.82
C ILE A 452 -5.82 10.28 9.28
N ASN A 453 -5.43 11.37 8.63
CA ASN A 453 -4.27 12.16 9.05
C ASN A 453 -4.56 12.85 10.39
N GLU A 454 -3.52 12.99 11.21
CA GLU A 454 -3.61 13.64 12.53
C GLU A 454 -4.22 15.05 12.44
N GLU A 455 -3.83 15.84 11.44
CA GLU A 455 -4.37 17.18 11.19
C GLU A 455 -5.89 17.19 10.99
N ASN A 456 -6.41 16.19 10.27
CA ASN A 456 -7.84 16.04 10.03
C ASN A 456 -8.57 15.60 11.30
N GLY A 457 -7.96 14.68 12.06
CA GLY A 457 -8.49 14.24 13.35
C GLY A 457 -8.60 15.38 14.35
N ALA A 458 -7.55 16.20 14.48
CA ALA A 458 -7.52 17.36 15.37
C ALA A 458 -8.56 18.43 14.99
N ALA A 459 -8.69 18.73 13.69
CA ALA A 459 -9.70 19.68 13.21
C ALA A 459 -11.13 19.18 13.45
N ALA A 460 -11.38 17.89 13.21
CA ALA A 460 -12.68 17.28 13.49
C ALA A 460 -13.00 17.29 14.99
N LEU A 461 -12.01 17.02 15.85
CA LEU A 461 -12.19 17.02 17.30
C LEU A 461 -12.65 18.37 17.84
N GLU A 462 -12.16 19.49 17.30
CA GLU A 462 -12.61 20.84 17.69
C GLU A 462 -14.11 21.01 17.44
N VAL A 463 -14.57 20.64 16.24
CA VAL A 463 -15.96 20.82 15.84
C VAL A 463 -16.86 19.88 16.62
N MET A 464 -16.47 18.61 16.74
CA MET A 464 -17.24 17.56 17.39
C MET A 464 -17.35 17.77 18.90
N SER A 465 -16.30 18.28 19.56
CA SER A 465 -16.32 18.43 21.03
C SER A 465 -17.02 19.71 21.50
N ARG A 466 -17.12 20.74 20.65
CA ARG A 466 -17.66 22.05 21.05
C ARG A 466 -19.08 22.31 20.61
N PHE A 467 -19.47 21.76 19.46
CA PHE A 467 -20.68 22.20 18.78
C PHE A 467 -21.58 21.07 18.33
N ALA A 468 -21.11 19.81 18.39
CA ALA A 468 -21.95 18.69 18.01
C ALA A 468 -23.07 18.47 19.04
N ALA A 469 -24.16 17.87 18.55
CA ALA A 469 -25.19 17.30 19.40
C ALA A 469 -24.63 16.13 20.22
N ASP A 470 -25.48 15.54 21.06
CA ASP A 470 -25.14 14.33 21.81
C ASP A 470 -24.58 13.24 20.86
N PRO A 471 -23.33 12.77 21.06
CA PRO A 471 -22.71 11.74 20.22
C PRO A 471 -23.53 10.46 20.08
N HIS A 472 -24.38 10.13 21.05
CA HIS A 472 -25.27 8.96 21.02
C HIS A 472 -26.26 9.00 19.85
N TRP A 473 -26.68 10.20 19.44
CA TRP A 473 -27.53 10.38 18.26
C TRP A 473 -26.76 10.31 16.94
N LEU A 474 -25.44 10.53 16.95
CA LEU A 474 -24.61 10.74 15.76
C LEU A 474 -24.15 9.42 15.12
N ILE A 475 -25.11 8.54 14.81
CA ILE A 475 -24.87 7.23 14.21
C ILE A 475 -24.47 7.30 12.72
N TYR A 476 -24.57 8.47 12.09
CA TYR A 476 -24.28 8.69 10.68
C TYR A 476 -23.91 10.16 10.41
N LEU A 477 -22.92 10.40 9.55
CA LEU A 477 -22.68 11.71 8.94
C LEU A 477 -22.69 11.57 7.40
N PRO A 478 -23.44 12.43 6.68
CA PRO A 478 -23.58 12.31 5.24
C PRO A 478 -22.27 12.65 4.50
N PRO A 479 -21.94 11.95 3.40
CA PRO A 479 -20.75 12.21 2.62
C PRO A 479 -20.85 13.52 1.82
N THR A 480 -19.70 13.99 1.33
CA THR A 480 -19.68 15.03 0.30
C THR A 480 -20.10 14.45 -1.07
N MET A 481 -20.62 15.29 -1.95
CA MET A 481 -21.04 14.92 -3.31
C MET A 481 -20.14 15.61 -4.34
N SER A 482 -19.59 14.85 -5.29
CA SER A 482 -18.79 15.39 -6.40
C SER A 482 -19.71 15.89 -7.53
N PRO A 483 -19.35 16.96 -8.24
CA PRO A 483 -19.96 17.28 -9.53
C PRO A 483 -19.54 16.26 -10.60
N CYS A 484 -20.20 16.33 -11.76
CA CYS A 484 -19.73 15.66 -12.98
C CYS A 484 -18.54 16.40 -13.60
N GLU A 485 -17.92 15.78 -14.62
CA GLU A 485 -16.86 16.43 -15.39
C GLU A 485 -17.40 17.68 -16.12
N THR A 486 -16.51 18.66 -16.35
CA THR A 486 -16.87 19.89 -17.08
C THR A 486 -17.43 19.56 -18.46
N SER A 487 -18.58 20.16 -18.79
CA SER A 487 -19.25 19.87 -20.05
C SER A 487 -18.47 20.37 -21.28
N LYS A 488 -18.61 19.63 -22.39
CA LYS A 488 -18.06 20.02 -23.69
C LYS A 488 -19.02 20.89 -24.51
N LEU A 489 -20.25 21.05 -24.06
CA LEU A 489 -21.23 21.89 -24.75
C LEU A 489 -20.91 23.39 -24.50
N PRO A 490 -21.08 24.25 -25.52
CA PRO A 490 -20.90 25.69 -25.33
C PRO A 490 -21.88 26.21 -24.28
N ASP A 491 -21.40 27.12 -23.44
CA ASP A 491 -22.16 27.82 -22.39
C ASP A 491 -22.65 26.96 -21.19
N TYR A 492 -22.27 25.68 -21.11
CA TYR A 492 -22.57 24.83 -19.95
C TYR A 492 -21.31 24.45 -19.18
N LEU A 493 -21.33 24.66 -17.86
CA LEU A 493 -20.26 24.17 -16.97
C LEU A 493 -20.47 22.69 -16.62
N GLU A 494 -21.71 22.32 -16.30
CA GLU A 494 -22.14 20.95 -16.01
C GLU A 494 -23.35 20.63 -16.88
N TYR A 495 -23.43 19.41 -17.41
CA TYR A 495 -24.56 18.96 -18.21
C TYR A 495 -24.85 17.46 -17.95
N PRO A 496 -26.11 17.00 -18.03
CA PRO A 496 -26.47 15.64 -17.63
C PRO A 496 -25.73 14.52 -18.38
N THR A 497 -25.29 14.77 -19.61
CA THR A 497 -24.59 13.76 -20.41
C THR A 497 -23.29 13.29 -19.77
N GLU A 498 -22.52 14.19 -19.17
CA GLU A 498 -21.24 13.87 -18.52
C GLU A 498 -21.46 12.99 -17.29
N ALA A 499 -22.53 13.24 -16.52
CA ALA A 499 -22.92 12.38 -15.41
C ALA A 499 -23.37 10.98 -15.90
N PHE A 500 -24.17 10.90 -16.97
CA PHE A 500 -24.60 9.62 -17.53
C PHE A 500 -23.44 8.81 -18.10
N ASP A 501 -22.50 9.46 -18.79
CA ASP A 501 -21.31 8.82 -19.34
C ASP A 501 -20.39 8.28 -18.24
N TYR A 502 -20.27 9.00 -17.10
CA TYR A 502 -19.56 8.49 -15.93
C TYR A 502 -20.10 7.12 -15.49
N TYR A 503 -21.41 7.01 -15.24
CA TYR A 503 -22.01 5.74 -14.82
C TYR A 503 -21.90 4.66 -15.89
N LYS A 504 -22.16 5.00 -17.16
CA LYS A 504 -22.08 4.06 -18.28
C LYS A 504 -20.68 3.47 -18.45
N THR A 505 -19.63 4.29 -18.35
CA THR A 505 -18.23 3.84 -18.47
C THR A 505 -17.79 2.96 -17.30
N HIS A 506 -18.48 3.04 -16.16
CA HIS A 506 -18.24 2.19 -14.98
C HIS A 506 -19.19 0.99 -14.90
N GLY A 507 -19.85 0.64 -16.01
CA GLY A 507 -20.70 -0.57 -16.10
C GLY A 507 -22.09 -0.43 -15.48
N VAL A 508 -22.53 0.78 -15.13
CA VAL A 508 -23.86 1.04 -14.58
C VAL A 508 -24.82 1.42 -15.72
N GLY A 509 -25.75 0.52 -16.05
CA GLY A 509 -26.67 0.69 -17.18
C GLY A 509 -27.98 1.44 -16.88
N ARG A 510 -28.30 1.70 -15.61
CA ARG A 510 -29.51 2.41 -15.17
C ARG A 510 -29.16 3.34 -14.02
N VAL A 511 -29.66 4.57 -14.09
CA VAL A 511 -29.47 5.61 -13.06
C VAL A 511 -30.83 6.21 -12.68
N VAL A 512 -30.93 6.74 -11.46
CA VAL A 512 -32.11 7.48 -10.98
C VAL A 512 -31.72 8.94 -10.86
N CYS A 513 -32.52 9.82 -11.49
CA CYS A 513 -32.31 11.26 -11.41
C CYS A 513 -33.28 11.85 -10.39
N GLU A 514 -32.75 12.22 -9.22
CA GLU A 514 -33.51 12.88 -8.16
C GLU A 514 -33.35 14.40 -8.27
N GLN A 515 -34.40 15.15 -7.91
CA GLN A 515 -34.29 16.61 -7.85
C GLN A 515 -33.32 16.99 -6.74
N LYS A 516 -32.26 17.73 -7.08
CA LYS A 516 -31.39 18.33 -6.06
C LYS A 516 -32.11 19.52 -5.41
N HIS A 517 -32.80 19.24 -4.30
CA HIS A 517 -33.42 20.26 -3.47
C HIS A 517 -32.37 21.27 -2.98
N MET A 518 -32.73 22.56 -2.97
CA MET A 518 -31.83 23.63 -2.58
C MET A 518 -32.18 24.07 -1.15
N GLY A 519 -31.60 23.36 -0.18
CA GLY A 519 -31.80 23.61 1.24
C GLY A 519 -30.51 23.39 2.02
N SER A 520 -30.63 22.75 3.17
CA SER A 520 -29.50 22.24 3.95
C SER A 520 -29.73 20.78 4.29
N ARG A 521 -28.72 19.95 4.03
CA ARG A 521 -28.72 18.53 4.39
C ARG A 521 -28.97 18.35 5.89
N ALA A 522 -29.97 17.54 6.23
CA ALA A 522 -30.36 17.24 7.61
C ALA A 522 -30.59 15.73 7.76
N VAL A 523 -29.97 15.14 8.78
CA VAL A 523 -30.22 13.77 9.19
C VAL A 523 -31.25 13.80 10.31
N ILE A 524 -32.27 12.96 10.21
CA ILE A 524 -33.33 12.84 11.21
C ILE A 524 -33.25 11.45 11.82
N VAL A 525 -33.02 11.36 13.12
CA VAL A 525 -33.18 10.12 13.88
C VAL A 525 -34.41 10.28 14.76
N LEU A 526 -35.37 9.37 14.65
CA LEU A 526 -36.67 9.50 15.30
C LEU A 526 -37.10 8.17 15.91
N CYS A 527 -37.49 8.20 17.19
CA CYS A 527 -38.06 7.08 17.95
C CYS A 527 -39.56 7.30 18.18
N LYS A 528 -40.31 6.22 18.51
CA LYS A 528 -41.73 6.35 18.89
C LYS A 528 -41.95 7.14 20.20
N ASN A 529 -40.98 7.15 21.10
CA ASN A 529 -41.02 7.89 22.36
C ASN A 529 -39.62 7.97 23.00
N ALA A 530 -39.51 8.73 24.09
CA ALA A 530 -38.25 8.95 24.82
C ALA A 530 -37.72 7.68 25.50
N ASP A 531 -38.60 6.77 25.94
CA ASP A 531 -38.17 5.50 26.57
C ASP A 531 -37.39 4.63 25.57
N ILE A 532 -37.75 4.66 24.29
CA ILE A 532 -37.02 3.97 23.22
C ILE A 532 -35.69 4.67 22.95
N ALA A 533 -35.64 6.00 22.95
CA ALA A 533 -34.39 6.74 22.79
C ALA A 533 -33.38 6.38 23.90
N ALA A 534 -33.82 6.35 25.16
CA ALA A 534 -33.02 5.91 26.30
C ALA A 534 -32.58 4.45 26.15
N LYS A 535 -33.48 3.54 25.79
CA LYS A 535 -33.15 2.11 25.67
C LYS A 535 -32.22 1.80 24.49
N ARG A 536 -32.42 2.45 23.34
CA ARG A 536 -31.80 2.08 22.07
C ARG A 536 -30.53 2.86 21.76
N PHE A 537 -30.50 4.13 22.18
CA PHE A 537 -29.41 5.07 21.90
C PHE A 537 -28.70 5.54 23.17
N ASP A 538 -29.20 5.21 24.36
CA ASP A 538 -28.69 5.71 25.65
C ASP A 538 -28.85 7.22 25.85
N VAL A 539 -29.90 7.78 25.23
CA VAL A 539 -30.23 9.20 25.35
C VAL A 539 -31.26 9.41 26.46
N ASN A 540 -30.83 10.04 27.56
CA ASN A 540 -31.62 10.18 28.79
C ASN A 540 -32.12 11.62 29.07
N ASP A 541 -32.05 12.51 28.08
CA ASP A 541 -32.47 13.93 28.20
C ASP A 541 -33.98 14.14 27.99
N GLY A 542 -34.73 13.07 27.73
CA GLY A 542 -36.17 13.10 27.47
C GLY A 542 -36.54 13.37 26.01
N SER A 543 -35.57 13.55 25.11
CA SER A 543 -35.81 13.63 23.67
C SER A 543 -36.20 12.26 23.10
N PHE A 544 -37.01 12.27 22.03
CA PHE A 544 -37.38 11.06 21.28
C PHE A 544 -36.86 11.08 19.85
N GLY A 545 -36.05 12.07 19.50
CA GLY A 545 -35.43 12.20 18.19
C GLY A 545 -34.60 13.48 18.09
N ILE A 546 -33.93 13.64 16.96
CA ILE A 546 -33.02 14.75 16.66
C ILE A 546 -33.06 15.09 15.17
N ILE A 547 -32.79 16.36 14.84
CA ILE A 547 -32.50 16.81 13.49
C ILE A 547 -31.10 17.44 13.48
N TYR A 548 -30.13 16.80 12.82
CA TYR A 548 -28.75 17.30 12.83
C TYR A 548 -28.15 17.50 11.44
N THR A 549 -27.22 18.44 11.36
CA THR A 549 -26.54 18.87 10.14
C THR A 549 -25.45 17.88 9.71
N ARG A 550 -24.92 18.05 8.49
CA ARG A 550 -23.77 17.28 7.98
C ARG A 550 -22.50 17.33 8.85
N THR A 551 -22.43 18.25 9.81
CA THR A 551 -21.31 18.40 10.76
C THR A 551 -21.68 17.95 12.18
N GLY A 552 -22.80 17.24 12.35
CA GLY A 552 -23.22 16.66 13.64
C GLY A 552 -23.79 17.65 14.64
N ARG A 553 -24.14 18.88 14.23
CA ARG A 553 -24.76 19.90 15.11
C ARG A 553 -26.27 19.84 15.00
N HIS A 554 -27.01 20.18 16.06
CA HIS A 554 -28.45 20.45 15.95
C HIS A 554 -28.74 21.41 14.80
N PHE A 555 -29.80 21.10 14.04
CA PHE A 555 -30.19 21.91 12.90
C PHE A 555 -30.80 23.23 13.37
N PHE A 556 -31.70 23.14 14.35
CA PHE A 556 -32.38 24.26 14.97
C PHE A 556 -31.63 24.72 16.22
N ASP A 557 -31.57 26.04 16.42
CA ASP A 557 -31.07 26.62 17.68
C ASP A 557 -32.19 26.62 18.75
N ASP A 558 -33.46 26.47 18.32
CA ASP A 558 -34.65 26.38 19.17
C ASP A 558 -35.14 24.92 19.25
N ALA A 559 -35.06 24.35 20.45
CA ALA A 559 -35.46 22.96 20.73
C ALA A 559 -36.97 22.72 20.60
N ASP A 560 -37.81 23.74 20.82
CA ASP A 560 -39.26 23.61 20.72
C ASP A 560 -39.68 23.45 19.25
N ALA A 561 -39.03 24.22 18.35
CA ALA A 561 -39.24 24.11 16.90
C ALA A 561 -38.80 22.74 16.35
N GLU A 562 -37.65 22.22 16.80
CA GLU A 562 -37.16 20.89 16.43
C GLU A 562 -38.15 19.81 16.88
N THR A 563 -38.57 19.87 18.15
CA THR A 563 -39.54 18.92 18.74
C THR A 563 -40.85 18.93 17.97
N ALA A 564 -41.40 20.10 17.65
CA ALA A 564 -42.66 20.21 16.93
C ALA A 564 -42.59 19.63 15.49
N ILE A 565 -41.44 19.72 14.83
CA ILE A 565 -41.22 19.08 13.53
C ILE A 565 -41.15 17.56 13.69
N LEU A 566 -40.41 17.06 14.69
CA LEU A 566 -40.30 15.64 14.97
C LEU A 566 -41.66 15.01 15.32
N GLU A 567 -42.50 15.70 16.09
CA GLU A 567 -43.87 15.27 16.39
C GLU A 567 -44.75 15.16 15.14
N ARG A 568 -44.61 16.09 14.18
CA ARG A 568 -45.34 16.02 12.90
C ARG A 568 -44.93 14.79 12.11
N LEU A 569 -43.62 14.54 11.99
CA LEU A 569 -43.11 13.37 11.28
C LEU A 569 -43.53 12.07 11.97
N GLN A 570 -43.44 12.01 13.31
CA GLN A 570 -43.87 10.85 14.08
C GLN A 570 -45.33 10.50 13.84
N LYS A 571 -46.23 11.50 13.82
CA LYS A 571 -47.66 11.30 13.52
C LYS A 571 -47.88 10.76 12.11
N VAL A 572 -47.11 11.23 11.13
CA VAL A 572 -47.20 10.74 9.74
C VAL A 572 -46.78 9.28 9.65
N LEU A 573 -45.66 8.90 10.31
CA LEU A 573 -45.18 7.51 10.35
C LEU A 573 -46.13 6.57 11.09
N GLU A 574 -46.76 7.04 12.16
CA GLU A 574 -47.78 6.29 12.88
C GLU A 574 -49.03 6.06 12.02
N GLN A 575 -49.52 7.11 11.34
CA GLN A 575 -50.70 7.02 10.48
C GLN A 575 -50.48 6.15 9.24
N SER A 576 -49.26 6.11 8.71
CA SER A 576 -48.91 5.30 7.54
C SER A 576 -48.62 3.83 7.87
N GLY A 577 -48.54 3.46 9.16
CA GLY A 577 -48.21 2.11 9.61
C GLY A 577 -46.74 1.73 9.39
N PHE A 578 -45.85 2.73 9.28
CA PHE A 578 -44.43 2.51 8.99
C PHE A 578 -43.77 1.59 10.01
N TRP A 579 -44.08 1.80 11.29
CA TRP A 579 -43.44 1.08 12.38
C TRP A 579 -43.74 -0.42 12.37
N GLU A 580 -44.98 -0.79 12.09
CA GLU A 580 -45.44 -2.17 12.02
C GLU A 580 -44.88 -2.86 10.77
N ASP A 581 -44.96 -2.18 9.61
CA ASP A 581 -44.49 -2.73 8.33
C ASP A 581 -42.97 -2.95 8.31
N PHE A 582 -42.19 -2.09 8.97
CA PHE A 582 -40.74 -2.21 9.10
C PHE A 582 -40.30 -2.97 10.36
N ASN A 583 -41.25 -3.39 11.21
CA ASN A 583 -40.99 -4.01 12.51
C ASN A 583 -39.92 -3.26 13.31
N THR A 584 -40.13 -1.94 13.48
CA THR A 584 -39.16 -1.02 14.09
C THR A 584 -39.86 -0.01 14.99
N ASP A 585 -39.14 0.50 15.98
CA ASP A 585 -39.57 1.54 16.91
C ASP A 585 -38.73 2.83 16.80
N TRP A 586 -37.79 2.86 15.85
CA TRP A 586 -37.02 4.03 15.43
C TRP A 586 -36.67 4.00 13.92
N VAL A 587 -36.28 5.15 13.38
CA VAL A 587 -35.80 5.30 12.00
C VAL A 587 -34.72 6.37 11.90
N CYS A 588 -33.75 6.17 11.00
CA CYS A 588 -32.77 7.17 10.59
C CYS A 588 -32.97 7.54 9.11
N LEU A 589 -33.19 8.82 8.84
CA LEU A 589 -33.51 9.38 7.54
C LEU A 589 -32.45 10.38 7.09
N ASP A 590 -32.15 10.35 5.81
CA ASP A 590 -31.33 11.36 5.15
C ASP A 590 -32.23 12.29 4.32
N THR A 591 -32.19 13.59 4.63
CA THR A 591 -33.17 14.57 4.14
C THR A 591 -32.54 15.89 3.73
N GLU A 592 -33.26 16.67 2.92
CA GLU A 592 -32.95 18.07 2.66
C GLU A 592 -34.02 18.96 3.30
N LEU A 593 -33.60 19.92 4.13
CA LEU A 593 -34.49 20.86 4.82
C LEU A 593 -34.43 22.24 4.17
N MET A 594 -35.59 22.77 3.78
CA MET A 594 -35.77 24.04 3.07
C MET A 594 -36.64 25.01 3.88
N PRO A 595 -36.47 26.34 3.71
CA PRO A 595 -35.65 27.02 2.70
C PRO A 595 -34.16 27.03 3.00
N TRP A 596 -33.35 27.34 1.98
CA TRP A 596 -31.92 27.58 2.17
C TRP A 596 -31.65 28.76 3.12
N SER A 597 -32.50 29.80 3.08
CA SER A 597 -32.40 30.96 3.98
C SER A 597 -32.46 30.59 5.46
N ALA A 598 -33.15 29.50 5.84
CA ALA A 598 -33.32 29.11 7.23
C ALA A 598 -32.00 28.83 7.97
N LYS A 599 -30.95 28.37 7.26
CA LYS A 599 -29.61 28.18 7.85
C LYS A 599 -28.53 29.06 7.20
N ALA A 600 -28.72 29.49 5.96
CA ALA A 600 -27.74 30.25 5.21
C ALA A 600 -27.94 31.78 5.27
N GLN A 601 -28.78 32.30 6.16
CA GLN A 601 -29.09 33.73 6.25
C GLN A 601 -27.83 34.60 6.34
N LYS A 602 -26.89 34.27 7.22
CA LYS A 602 -25.63 35.02 7.35
C LYS A 602 -24.81 35.03 6.06
N LEU A 603 -24.74 33.89 5.36
CA LEU A 603 -24.04 33.78 4.08
C LEU A 603 -24.73 34.63 3.00
N LEU A 604 -26.06 34.63 2.98
CA LEU A 604 -26.86 35.47 2.08
C LEU A 604 -26.61 36.95 2.35
N GLU A 605 -26.59 37.38 3.61
CA GLU A 605 -26.41 38.77 4.03
C GLU A 605 -24.98 39.29 3.84
N GLU A 606 -23.97 38.46 4.06
CA GLU A 606 -22.56 38.88 4.03
C GLU A 606 -21.89 38.69 2.67
N GLN A 607 -22.39 37.77 1.83
CA GLN A 607 -21.75 37.42 0.55
C GLN A 607 -22.68 37.69 -0.64
N TYR A 608 -23.85 37.05 -0.69
CA TYR A 608 -24.70 37.08 -1.90
C TYR A 608 -25.41 38.42 -2.13
N ALA A 609 -26.07 38.95 -1.10
CA ALA A 609 -26.79 40.21 -1.17
C ALA A 609 -25.85 41.41 -1.41
N PRO A 610 -24.67 41.51 -0.75
CA PRO A 610 -23.71 42.57 -1.03
C PRO A 610 -23.18 42.53 -2.46
N VAL A 611 -22.85 41.34 -3.00
CA VAL A 611 -22.42 41.19 -4.40
C VAL A 611 -23.52 41.65 -5.36
N GLY A 612 -24.76 41.19 -5.15
CA GLY A 612 -25.90 41.60 -5.97
C GLY A 612 -26.15 43.11 -5.91
N ARG A 613 -26.10 43.71 -4.70
CA ARG A 613 -26.32 45.16 -4.51
C ARG A 613 -25.20 46.01 -5.10
N ALA A 614 -23.95 45.72 -4.75
CA ALA A 614 -22.80 46.46 -5.22
C ALA A 614 -22.66 46.37 -6.75
N GLY A 615 -22.85 45.18 -7.30
CA GLY A 615 -22.80 44.98 -8.74
C GLY A 615 -23.91 45.74 -9.48
N ARG A 616 -25.16 45.73 -8.98
CA ARG A 616 -26.27 46.43 -9.64
C ARG A 616 -26.05 47.94 -9.64
N THR A 617 -25.66 48.50 -8.50
CA THR A 617 -25.37 49.93 -8.41
C THR A 617 -24.16 50.32 -9.27
N GLY A 618 -23.08 49.54 -9.22
CA GLY A 618 -21.86 49.82 -9.98
C GLY A 618 -22.08 49.75 -11.48
N LEU A 619 -22.70 48.66 -11.98
CA LEU A 619 -22.97 48.48 -13.40
C LEU A 619 -23.96 49.54 -13.91
N ALA A 620 -25.03 49.85 -13.18
CA ALA A 620 -25.96 50.90 -13.59
C ALA A 620 -25.28 52.28 -13.72
N LEU A 621 -24.38 52.64 -12.80
CA LEU A 621 -23.60 53.88 -12.90
C LEU A 621 -22.65 53.85 -14.10
N SER A 622 -21.99 52.72 -14.37
CA SER A 622 -21.11 52.55 -15.53
C SER A 622 -21.89 52.64 -16.84
N THR A 623 -23.00 51.92 -16.99
CA THR A 623 -23.87 51.97 -18.18
C THR A 623 -24.37 53.39 -18.43
N ASN A 624 -24.88 54.08 -17.41
CA ASN A 624 -25.32 55.48 -17.52
C ASN A 624 -24.19 56.44 -17.93
N ALA A 625 -22.97 56.24 -17.41
CA ALA A 625 -21.82 57.06 -17.77
C ALA A 625 -21.40 56.84 -19.23
N ILE A 626 -21.40 55.59 -19.70
CA ILE A 626 -21.08 55.24 -21.09
C ILE A 626 -22.16 55.80 -22.03
N GLU A 627 -23.44 55.68 -21.70
CA GLU A 627 -24.54 56.26 -22.50
C GLU A 627 -24.42 57.78 -22.62
N LYS A 628 -24.10 58.47 -21.53
CA LYS A 628 -23.83 59.92 -21.56
C LYS A 628 -22.60 60.25 -22.41
N ALA A 629 -21.54 59.45 -22.33
CA ALA A 629 -20.34 59.65 -23.13
C ALA A 629 -20.64 59.49 -24.63
N ILE A 630 -21.41 58.47 -25.03
CA ILE A 630 -21.86 58.27 -26.42
C ILE A 630 -22.71 59.46 -26.87
N HIS A 631 -23.63 59.95 -26.04
CA HIS A 631 -24.44 61.12 -26.38
C HIS A 631 -23.59 62.39 -26.63
N ILE A 632 -22.50 62.58 -25.87
CA ILE A 632 -21.64 63.76 -25.98
C ILE A 632 -20.64 63.65 -27.15
N LEU A 633 -20.05 62.47 -27.33
CA LEU A 633 -18.93 62.25 -28.26
C LEU A 633 -19.36 61.64 -29.61
N GLY A 634 -20.61 61.17 -29.72
CA GLY A 634 -21.11 60.41 -30.86
C GLY A 634 -20.54 58.99 -30.93
N ASP A 635 -20.82 58.29 -32.03
CA ASP A 635 -20.35 56.92 -32.31
C ASP A 635 -18.85 56.83 -32.68
N GLN A 636 -18.05 57.81 -32.25
CA GLN A 636 -16.62 57.86 -32.59
C GLN A 636 -15.79 57.04 -31.60
N ALA A 637 -14.89 56.21 -32.11
CA ALA A 637 -13.96 55.44 -31.28
C ALA A 637 -13.04 56.38 -30.48
N VAL A 638 -13.07 56.25 -29.15
CA VAL A 638 -12.34 57.14 -28.23
C VAL A 638 -11.02 56.48 -27.81
N GLU A 639 -9.93 57.23 -27.86
CA GLU A 639 -8.61 56.75 -27.46
C GLU A 639 -8.53 56.67 -25.93
N VAL A 640 -8.43 55.46 -25.37
CA VAL A 640 -8.64 55.24 -23.92
C VAL A 640 -7.39 55.52 -23.09
N LYS A 641 -6.20 55.53 -23.71
CA LYS A 641 -4.94 55.90 -23.05
C LYS A 641 -3.97 56.52 -24.05
N ALA A 642 -3.39 57.67 -23.71
CA ALA A 642 -2.37 58.36 -24.52
C ALA A 642 -1.07 57.57 -24.77
N GLN A 643 -0.92 56.35 -24.21
CA GLN A 643 0.27 55.50 -24.35
C GLN A 643 -0.01 54.08 -24.84
N SER A 644 -1.26 53.67 -25.02
CA SER A 644 -1.60 52.41 -25.68
C SER A 644 -2.56 52.74 -26.82
N SER A 645 -2.16 52.49 -28.06
CA SER A 645 -2.92 52.74 -29.30
C SER A 645 -4.26 51.95 -29.42
N GLN A 646 -4.81 51.47 -28.30
CA GLN A 646 -6.14 50.89 -28.21
C GLN A 646 -7.19 51.99 -28.18
N LYS A 647 -7.93 52.09 -29.28
CA LYS A 647 -9.20 52.82 -29.35
C LYS A 647 -10.30 51.91 -28.78
N ALA A 648 -11.15 52.42 -27.90
CA ALA A 648 -12.36 51.71 -27.50
C ALA A 648 -13.56 52.25 -28.26
N ASP A 649 -14.35 51.31 -28.78
CA ASP A 649 -15.68 51.57 -29.27
C ASP A 649 -16.62 51.65 -28.05
N LEU A 650 -17.17 52.85 -27.81
CA LEU A 650 -18.06 53.08 -26.67
C LEU A 650 -19.38 52.33 -26.82
N THR A 651 -19.85 52.10 -28.04
CA THR A 651 -21.08 51.37 -28.33
C THR A 651 -20.89 49.88 -28.07
N GLU A 652 -19.74 49.30 -28.47
CA GLU A 652 -19.38 47.93 -28.10
C GLU A 652 -19.24 47.77 -26.58
N LEU A 653 -18.60 48.73 -25.91
CA LEU A 653 -18.45 48.72 -24.45
C LEU A 653 -19.81 48.80 -23.74
N LEU A 654 -20.74 49.61 -24.25
CA LEU A 654 -22.10 49.69 -23.73
C LEU A 654 -22.84 48.35 -23.82
N VAL A 655 -22.75 47.66 -24.96
CA VAL A 655 -23.33 46.33 -25.16
C VAL A 655 -22.76 45.33 -24.15
N GLN A 656 -21.45 45.33 -23.94
CA GLN A 656 -20.80 44.45 -22.96
C GLN A 656 -21.29 44.73 -21.54
N TYR A 657 -21.39 45.99 -21.12
CA TYR A 657 -21.83 46.36 -19.77
C TYR A 657 -23.32 46.07 -19.54
N LYS A 658 -24.18 46.28 -20.55
CA LYS A 658 -25.60 45.88 -20.48
C LYS A 658 -25.75 44.37 -20.33
N LYS A 659 -24.98 43.57 -21.06
CA LYS A 659 -24.96 42.10 -20.89
C LYS A 659 -24.55 41.70 -19.47
N ARG A 660 -23.56 42.37 -18.87
CA ARG A 660 -23.16 42.12 -17.47
C ARG A 660 -24.27 42.47 -16.47
N GLU A 661 -25.01 43.54 -16.73
CA GLU A 661 -26.16 43.96 -15.92
C GLU A 661 -27.28 42.91 -15.95
N GLU A 662 -27.60 42.39 -17.14
CA GLU A 662 -28.55 41.28 -17.33
C GLU A 662 -28.13 40.02 -16.57
N VAL A 663 -26.86 39.59 -16.71
CA VAL A 663 -26.33 38.41 -16.01
C VAL A 663 -26.40 38.60 -14.49
N LEU A 664 -26.13 39.81 -13.98
CA LEU A 664 -26.21 40.08 -12.55
C LEU A 664 -27.65 40.11 -12.02
N ALA A 665 -28.60 40.55 -12.84
CA ALA A 665 -30.02 40.43 -12.52
C ALA A 665 -30.41 38.95 -12.35
N LEU A 666 -30.01 38.10 -13.31
CA LEU A 666 -30.22 36.64 -13.25
C LEU A 666 -29.54 36.01 -12.02
N TYR A 667 -28.31 36.41 -11.68
CA TYR A 667 -27.62 35.97 -10.46
C TYR A 667 -28.46 36.25 -9.20
N THR A 668 -29.01 37.46 -9.11
CA THR A 668 -29.80 37.88 -7.94
C THR A 668 -31.13 37.14 -7.87
N ASP A 669 -31.78 36.96 -9.01
CA ASP A 669 -33.04 36.22 -9.08
C ASP A 669 -32.83 34.74 -8.78
N ALA A 670 -31.68 34.17 -9.15
CA ALA A 670 -31.35 32.76 -8.90
C ALA A 670 -31.30 32.42 -7.41
N TYR A 671 -30.57 33.18 -6.59
CA TYR A 671 -30.48 32.85 -5.16
C TYR A 671 -31.79 33.16 -4.41
N ARG A 672 -32.53 34.20 -4.82
CA ARG A 672 -33.80 34.59 -4.20
C ARG A 672 -34.90 33.55 -4.30
N ARG A 673 -34.91 32.72 -5.35
CA ARG A 673 -35.88 31.61 -5.51
C ARG A 673 -35.84 30.60 -4.37
N TYR A 674 -34.75 30.54 -3.63
CA TYR A 674 -34.53 29.60 -2.53
C TYR A 674 -34.55 30.26 -1.15
N CYS A 675 -34.98 31.53 -1.10
CA CYS A 675 -35.08 32.32 0.12
C CYS A 675 -36.54 32.74 0.34
N TRP A 676 -37.12 32.32 1.46
CA TRP A 676 -38.35 32.89 2.00
C TRP A 676 -38.22 33.04 3.51
N ASP A 677 -39.06 33.90 4.08
CA ASP A 677 -39.12 34.11 5.51
C ASP A 677 -39.77 32.89 6.16
N VAL A 678 -39.17 32.42 7.24
CA VAL A 678 -39.77 31.36 8.07
C VAL A 678 -40.33 32.02 9.32
N THR A 679 -41.64 32.07 9.39
CA THR A 679 -42.40 32.66 10.50
C THR A 679 -43.11 31.60 11.33
N ASP A 680 -43.52 30.50 10.69
CA ASP A 680 -44.21 29.38 11.32
C ASP A 680 -43.63 28.03 10.82
N LEU A 681 -43.98 26.93 11.52
CA LEU A 681 -43.55 25.57 11.16
C LEU A 681 -43.95 25.14 9.74
N ASP A 682 -45.04 25.71 9.22
CA ASP A 682 -45.57 25.42 7.88
C ASP A 682 -44.75 26.05 6.77
N ASP A 683 -43.76 26.90 7.08
CA ASP A 683 -42.83 27.46 6.10
C ASP A 683 -41.67 26.50 5.79
N TYR A 684 -41.43 25.49 6.63
CA TYR A 684 -40.42 24.47 6.39
C TYR A 684 -40.90 23.42 5.39
N ARG A 685 -39.97 22.93 4.57
CA ARG A 685 -40.18 21.75 3.70
C ARG A 685 -39.06 20.77 3.95
N ILE A 686 -39.40 19.53 4.26
CA ILE A 686 -38.46 18.42 4.44
C ILE A 686 -38.65 17.47 3.27
N ALA A 687 -37.57 17.15 2.58
CA ALA A 687 -37.55 16.19 1.48
C ALA A 687 -36.62 15.03 1.85
N PRO A 688 -37.14 13.94 2.46
CA PRO A 688 -36.38 12.72 2.65
C PRO A 688 -36.07 12.09 1.28
N PHE A 689 -34.85 11.56 1.13
CA PHE A 689 -34.48 10.80 -0.07
C PHE A 689 -33.80 9.46 0.25
N HIS A 690 -33.32 9.24 1.48
CA HIS A 690 -32.91 7.91 1.94
C HIS A 690 -33.53 7.55 3.28
N ILE A 691 -34.00 6.30 3.37
CA ILE A 691 -34.21 5.61 4.65
C ILE A 691 -32.90 4.87 4.90
N LEU A 692 -32.11 5.30 5.89
CA LEU A 692 -30.77 4.76 6.11
C LEU A 692 -30.81 3.47 6.93
N ALA A 693 -31.55 3.50 8.04
CA ALA A 693 -31.60 2.39 8.98
C ALA A 693 -32.90 2.35 9.79
N THR A 694 -33.28 1.14 10.16
CA THR A 694 -34.31 0.79 11.13
C THR A 694 -33.76 -0.32 12.03
N GLU A 695 -34.56 -0.82 12.97
CA GLU A 695 -34.12 -1.87 13.88
C GLU A 695 -33.59 -3.10 13.13
N GLY A 696 -32.38 -3.53 13.49
CA GLY A 696 -31.70 -4.70 12.90
C GLY A 696 -31.29 -4.59 11.42
N LYS A 697 -31.56 -3.50 10.71
CA LYS A 697 -31.28 -3.40 9.26
C LYS A 697 -30.85 -2.01 8.80
N THR A 698 -29.77 -1.96 8.01
CA THR A 698 -29.43 -0.83 7.15
C THR A 698 -30.00 -1.05 5.75
N TRP A 699 -30.61 -0.04 5.15
CA TRP A 699 -31.30 -0.16 3.86
C TRP A 699 -30.43 0.24 2.66
N CYS A 700 -29.11 0.29 2.82
CA CYS A 700 -28.17 0.70 1.77
C CYS A 700 -28.02 -0.30 0.60
N GLU A 701 -28.64 -1.49 0.69
CA GLU A 701 -28.69 -2.48 -0.38
C GLU A 701 -29.93 -2.34 -1.27
N GLU A 702 -30.95 -1.61 -0.82
CA GLU A 702 -32.10 -1.30 -1.66
C GLU A 702 -31.74 -0.24 -2.71
N ASN A 703 -32.46 -0.24 -3.83
CA ASN A 703 -32.21 0.72 -4.89
C ASN A 703 -32.92 2.06 -4.63
N HIS A 704 -32.48 3.12 -5.30
CA HIS A 704 -33.05 4.46 -5.15
C HIS A 704 -34.54 4.56 -5.50
N ILE A 705 -35.07 3.74 -6.41
CA ILE A 705 -36.50 3.71 -6.73
C ILE A 705 -37.29 3.23 -5.50
N TRP A 706 -36.83 2.16 -4.86
CA TRP A 706 -37.42 1.68 -3.62
C TRP A 706 -37.44 2.75 -2.54
N HIS A 707 -36.35 3.51 -2.38
CA HIS A 707 -36.33 4.63 -1.42
C HIS A 707 -37.38 5.68 -1.75
N MET A 708 -37.47 6.13 -3.01
CA MET A 708 -38.46 7.14 -3.42
C MET A 708 -39.90 6.66 -3.23
N GLU A 709 -40.21 5.44 -3.65
CA GLU A 709 -41.55 4.86 -3.54
C GLU A 709 -41.95 4.61 -2.09
N THR A 710 -41.00 4.14 -1.28
CA THR A 710 -41.21 3.88 0.15
C THR A 710 -41.41 5.18 0.91
N ILE A 711 -40.54 6.18 0.70
CA ILE A 711 -40.68 7.49 1.33
C ILE A 711 -42.04 8.08 0.96
N ALA A 712 -42.39 8.17 -0.33
CA ALA A 712 -43.67 8.72 -0.76
C ALA A 712 -44.92 7.97 -0.25
N LYS A 713 -44.76 6.69 0.12
CA LYS A 713 -45.84 5.90 0.73
C LYS A 713 -46.02 6.23 2.22
N TYR A 714 -44.93 6.40 2.97
CA TYR A 714 -44.96 6.47 4.42
C TYR A 714 -44.78 7.87 5.01
N MET A 715 -44.31 8.85 4.22
CA MET A 715 -43.93 10.21 4.61
C MET A 715 -44.33 11.22 3.54
#